data_AF-A0AAU2XT74-F1
#
_entry.id   AF-A0AAU2XT74-F1
#
_cell.length_a   1.000
_cell.length_b   1.000
_cell.length_c   1.000
_cell.angle_alpha   90.00
_cell.angle_beta   90.00
_cell.angle_gamma   90.00
#
_symmetry.space_group_name_H-M   'P 1'
#
loop_
_entity.id
_entity.type
_entity.pdbx_description
1 polymer ?
#
loop_
_entity_poly.entity_id
_entity_poly.type
_entity_poly.pdbx_seq_one_letter_code
_entity_poly.pdbx_strand_id
1 'polypeptide(L)'
;MTVAESLESLARRLREAGLAPDAEELADALWLARHVPGLATTEPSSGDSTDSRGDSPPFLTHRASMPSEASLAVPARTRATDRRSPSPSGTATGEGAEGVGAVVAARVPAASVLPEPLALQRALRPLNRFRTPGSPVFSGLDEEATAQRAADTGVVVPLPSREQRREARLQLVMDVSSSTVVWQDTLAELHQVCERAGAFREIRLYYVHEGERDEVRVTSSPDPAAPADGPGLLRDPSGRRLTLVLSDCAGPLWRGGRMQQLLHDWASCAPLAVLQPLPQRMWRGTHLPAFSGELRRREGPAGGLEFRSERAGPRPVGALPVPVLALRPASLGNWVRLVCDATAQRLVTSAAWVRADHPAATARARAADDISARDRVRAFRRTASQDARHLAEYLATVPLVLPVMQLVQRAMLPASGPDAMAEVLLGGLMRRSDAVADGGYEFMDEVREELLRHLPGGEARLVLKHSSHYVERQYGRSARNFPALAAAYLSGAAAARPVVEDGTGDRLLRAFARVSSQVLARYGKAPAASPGTGPGELTSRAHELLDRYAGQGTTRDLDEGIGLLRRALEVERWQDDRRRLRSRLADALLARWQAAGTADSLREAYEVLPRPRKSNPAELIMEAQILLHIAADLETAGRAAATLPARFADDLGEPHATSRRLALLAYREARQRLEEIPLGAEPSLVTQGIELRATAALCAASLVARVGHDALGPEEGTPQEWAARQFEQAAGLATQHRLRNERPSARLFEARALLALARHEAAREAGPGETVPARYELAFQAAELAEVGFREVLPLLAAEGAAPHELCRICLDTAAALDLTRHAERDPRTRRRVVNVLNQALEYAGDDGELRSVCFDRLGEAYLATRALTQAAEDLEAAVWSWWQAAGALPLDDPARPGLLHRLGLALGGAQEWNDAVRVLRMAVDETSESDPELPRYRVELSEALLHRNLSQGGLSDLHEADWILGTAARETDDALLAARAWRLRALATERLAEHAGRRSDLEAVADHLLRAAELYRDLELAAAEAGVRVERGSALSRASAPARAAEEYLTALRLYAEAGLVDGEAAARARAALNALEPNGGSDA
;
A
#
# COMPACT_ATOMS: atom_id res chain seq x y z
N MET A 1 -20.92 62.61 -27.06
CA MET A 1 -21.41 62.37 -25.69
C MET A 1 -20.26 62.59 -24.73
N THR A 2 -20.50 63.36 -23.66
CA THR A 2 -19.52 63.52 -22.58
C THR A 2 -19.43 62.22 -21.76
N VAL A 3 -18.31 61.99 -21.08
CA VAL A 3 -18.11 60.78 -20.24
C VAL A 3 -19.24 60.60 -19.21
N ALA A 4 -19.81 61.71 -18.73
CA ALA A 4 -20.96 61.72 -17.83
C ALA A 4 -22.24 61.15 -18.49
N GLU A 5 -22.55 61.56 -19.73
CA GLU A 5 -23.73 61.07 -20.46
C GLU A 5 -23.64 59.57 -20.78
N SER A 6 -22.43 59.07 -21.02
CA SER A 6 -22.19 57.64 -21.29
C SER A 6 -22.39 56.77 -20.04
N LEU A 7 -21.93 57.26 -18.87
CA LEU A 7 -22.11 56.60 -17.57
C LEU A 7 -23.58 56.60 -17.14
N GLU A 8 -24.28 57.71 -17.36
CA GLU A 8 -25.71 57.81 -17.05
C GLU A 8 -26.54 56.87 -17.94
N SER A 9 -26.19 56.76 -19.22
CA SER A 9 -26.83 55.79 -20.12
C SER A 9 -26.55 54.33 -19.73
N LEU A 10 -25.36 54.01 -19.22
CA LEU A 10 -25.02 52.66 -18.75
C LEU A 10 -25.79 52.31 -17.47
N ALA A 11 -25.78 53.21 -16.48
CA ALA A 11 -26.50 53.04 -15.23
C ALA A 11 -28.01 52.90 -15.44
N ARG A 12 -28.57 53.61 -16.43
CA ARG A 12 -29.98 53.49 -16.82
C ARG A 12 -30.29 52.13 -17.46
N ARG A 13 -29.46 51.65 -18.38
CA ARG A 13 -29.66 50.34 -19.03
C ARG A 13 -29.55 49.17 -18.05
N LEU A 14 -28.64 49.25 -17.08
CA LEU A 14 -28.52 48.22 -16.03
C LEU A 14 -29.76 48.22 -15.12
N ARG A 15 -30.31 49.40 -14.79
CA ARG A 15 -31.60 49.51 -14.07
C ARG A 15 -32.79 49.00 -14.86
N GLU A 16 -32.83 49.25 -16.16
CA GLU A 16 -33.86 48.69 -17.06
C GLU A 16 -33.79 47.15 -17.13
N ALA A 17 -32.61 46.56 -16.92
CA ALA A 17 -32.40 45.11 -16.80
C ALA A 17 -32.65 44.54 -15.39
N GLY A 18 -33.17 45.35 -14.46
CA GLY A 18 -33.50 44.94 -13.08
C GLY A 18 -32.32 44.94 -12.10
N LEU A 19 -31.15 45.45 -12.52
CA LEU A 19 -29.96 45.58 -11.68
C LEU A 19 -29.83 47.02 -11.18
N ALA A 20 -29.68 47.23 -9.87
CA ALA A 20 -29.50 48.56 -9.28
C ALA A 20 -28.05 48.73 -8.75
N PRO A 21 -27.04 48.82 -9.63
CA PRO A 21 -25.65 48.78 -9.21
C PRO A 21 -25.26 50.06 -8.46
N ASP A 22 -24.47 49.89 -7.41
CA ASP A 22 -23.84 51.03 -6.72
C ASP A 22 -22.64 51.57 -7.54
N ALA A 23 -22.02 52.65 -7.05
CA ALA A 23 -20.94 53.32 -7.77
C ALA A 23 -19.68 52.45 -7.91
N GLU A 24 -19.46 51.51 -6.99
CA GLU A 24 -18.32 50.60 -6.98
C GLU A 24 -18.58 49.45 -7.95
N GLU A 25 -19.79 48.89 -7.96
CA GLU A 25 -20.23 47.87 -8.92
C GLU A 25 -20.26 48.39 -10.37
N LEU A 26 -20.61 49.67 -10.59
CA LEU A 26 -20.52 50.32 -11.91
C LEU A 26 -19.06 50.51 -12.36
N ALA A 27 -18.16 50.84 -11.43
CA ALA A 27 -16.74 50.97 -11.72
C ALA A 27 -16.13 49.59 -12.03
N ASP A 28 -16.52 48.56 -11.29
CA ASP A 28 -16.10 47.18 -11.49
C ASP A 28 -16.65 46.61 -12.80
N ALA A 29 -17.89 46.90 -13.18
CA ALA A 29 -18.45 46.50 -14.47
C ALA A 29 -17.69 47.14 -15.65
N LEU A 30 -17.34 48.42 -15.55
CA LEU A 30 -16.51 49.12 -16.55
C LEU A 30 -15.07 48.60 -16.58
N TRP A 31 -14.54 48.23 -15.42
CA TRP A 31 -13.22 47.64 -15.31
C TRP A 31 -13.18 46.21 -15.87
N LEU A 32 -14.21 45.40 -15.62
CA LEU A 32 -14.36 44.05 -16.15
C LEU A 32 -14.57 44.07 -17.66
N ALA A 33 -15.35 45.03 -18.18
CA ALA A 33 -15.57 45.19 -19.63
C ALA A 33 -14.27 45.38 -20.43
N ARG A 34 -13.18 45.84 -19.81
CA ARG A 34 -11.87 45.97 -20.47
C ARG A 34 -11.04 44.66 -20.48
N HIS A 35 -11.40 43.68 -19.65
CA HIS A 35 -10.67 42.41 -19.51
C HIS A 35 -11.45 41.19 -20.01
N VAL A 36 -12.76 41.33 -20.24
CA VAL A 36 -13.55 40.32 -20.95
C VAL A 36 -13.29 40.50 -22.45
N PRO A 37 -12.74 39.49 -23.17
CA PRO A 37 -12.60 39.56 -24.62
C PRO A 37 -13.98 39.79 -25.24
N GLY A 38 -14.08 40.74 -26.17
CA GLY A 38 -15.34 41.09 -26.81
C GLY A 38 -16.04 39.84 -27.37
N LEU A 39 -17.18 39.48 -26.77
CA LEU A 39 -18.14 38.62 -27.44
C LEU A 39 -18.53 39.34 -28.72
N ALA A 40 -18.18 38.73 -29.85
CA ALA A 40 -18.61 39.16 -31.16
C ALA A 40 -20.11 39.50 -31.09
N THR A 41 -20.44 40.70 -31.56
CA THR A 41 -21.80 41.13 -31.86
C THR A 41 -22.47 40.05 -32.72
N THR A 42 -23.30 39.23 -32.10
CA THR A 42 -24.35 38.49 -32.79
C THR A 42 -25.59 39.35 -32.71
N GLU A 43 -26.04 39.86 -33.85
CA GLU A 43 -27.32 40.54 -33.98
C GLU A 43 -28.45 39.64 -33.45
N PRO A 44 -29.42 40.18 -32.69
CA PRO A 44 -30.59 39.42 -32.27
C PRO A 44 -31.59 39.37 -33.44
N SER A 45 -31.71 38.22 -34.10
CA SER A 45 -32.90 37.91 -34.89
C SER A 45 -34.03 37.52 -33.96
N SER A 46 -34.97 38.46 -33.79
CA SER A 46 -36.40 38.29 -33.54
C SER A 46 -36.96 36.85 -33.46
N GLY A 47 -37.67 36.54 -32.37
CA GLY A 47 -38.52 35.34 -32.28
C GLY A 47 -39.20 35.17 -30.93
N ASP A 48 -40.25 35.96 -30.70
CA ASP A 48 -41.38 35.84 -29.76
C ASP A 48 -41.23 35.10 -28.41
N SER A 49 -41.43 35.91 -27.37
CA SER A 49 -41.91 35.50 -26.05
C SER A 49 -43.42 35.68 -26.01
N THR A 50 -44.16 34.65 -25.59
CA THR A 50 -45.48 34.82 -24.98
C THR A 50 -45.47 34.23 -23.58
N ASP A 51 -45.37 35.15 -22.63
CA ASP A 51 -46.17 35.29 -21.41
C ASP A 51 -46.85 34.03 -20.81
N SER A 52 -46.56 33.80 -19.54
CA SER A 52 -47.62 33.66 -18.52
C SER A 52 -47.07 33.95 -17.12
N ARG A 53 -47.50 35.11 -16.60
CA ARG A 53 -47.49 35.48 -15.18
C ARG A 53 -48.74 34.93 -14.48
N GLY A 54 -48.63 34.79 -13.16
CA GLY A 54 -49.72 34.60 -12.18
C GLY A 54 -49.50 33.29 -11.41
N ASP A 55 -49.55 33.20 -10.08
CA ASP A 55 -50.01 34.10 -9.03
C ASP A 55 -49.49 33.52 -7.69
N SER A 56 -49.52 34.29 -6.61
CA SER A 56 -49.41 33.80 -5.22
C SER A 56 -50.50 34.48 -4.39
N PRO A 57 -50.86 34.04 -3.17
CA PRO A 57 -51.01 32.71 -2.54
C PRO A 57 -52.47 32.60 -1.95
N PRO A 58 -52.90 31.77 -0.93
CA PRO A 58 -52.42 31.80 0.48
C PRO A 58 -52.65 30.55 1.41
N PHE A 59 -52.10 30.60 2.65
CA PHE A 59 -52.60 30.03 3.95
C PHE A 59 -52.75 28.49 4.16
N LEU A 60 -52.60 27.79 5.31
CA LEU A 60 -52.24 27.87 6.77
C LEU A 60 -51.91 26.40 7.19
N THR A 61 -51.11 25.99 8.20
CA THR A 61 -51.23 26.23 9.65
C THR A 61 -49.94 25.86 10.44
N HIS A 62 -49.58 26.75 11.36
CA HIS A 62 -48.93 26.60 12.69
C HIS A 62 -49.42 25.36 13.51
N ARG A 63 -48.84 24.82 14.61
CA ARG A 63 -47.86 25.22 15.65
C ARG A 63 -47.66 24.04 16.65
N ALA A 64 -46.59 24.11 17.47
CA ALA A 64 -46.53 23.78 18.92
C ALA A 64 -46.72 22.30 19.36
N SER A 65 -46.17 21.75 20.45
CA SER A 65 -45.28 22.16 21.54
C SER A 65 -44.92 20.89 22.35
N MET A 66 -43.73 20.85 22.95
CA MET A 66 -43.43 20.01 24.14
C MET A 66 -44.04 20.66 25.41
N PRO A 67 -44.39 19.90 26.46
CA PRO A 67 -43.64 19.91 27.76
C PRO A 67 -43.76 18.57 28.54
N SER A 68 -43.10 18.21 29.66
CA SER A 68 -42.05 18.78 30.53
C SER A 68 -41.69 17.79 31.67
N GLU A 69 -40.42 17.81 32.09
CA GLU A 69 -39.75 17.70 33.42
C GLU A 69 -40.32 16.94 34.64
N ALA A 70 -39.39 16.31 35.38
CA ALA A 70 -38.95 16.68 36.76
C ALA A 70 -37.73 15.78 37.14
N SER A 71 -36.48 16.23 37.34
CA SER A 71 -35.83 17.16 38.31
C SER A 71 -35.71 16.63 39.75
N LEU A 72 -34.48 16.41 40.27
CA LEU A 72 -33.86 17.18 41.38
C LEU A 72 -32.57 16.54 42.00
N ALA A 73 -31.62 17.44 42.31
CA ALA A 73 -30.60 17.46 43.39
C ALA A 73 -29.11 17.04 43.12
N VAL A 74 -28.22 17.89 43.68
CA VAL A 74 -26.74 18.05 43.62
C VAL A 74 -26.23 18.15 45.09
N PRO A 75 -24.92 18.10 45.53
CA PRO A 75 -23.60 17.71 44.95
C PRO A 75 -22.77 16.69 45.80
N ALA A 76 -21.68 16.15 45.23
CA ALA A 76 -20.42 15.94 45.98
C ALA A 76 -19.19 15.98 45.05
N ARG A 77 -18.21 16.82 45.40
CA ARG A 77 -16.91 16.99 44.73
C ARG A 77 -15.94 15.88 45.15
N THR A 78 -15.22 15.25 44.21
CA THR A 78 -13.75 15.08 44.29
C THR A 78 -13.11 14.78 42.93
N ARG A 79 -11.89 15.30 42.75
CA ARG A 79 -11.03 15.32 41.55
C ARG A 79 -10.67 13.93 40.99
N ALA A 80 -10.63 13.81 39.66
CA ALA A 80 -9.51 13.19 38.94
C ALA A 80 -9.44 13.76 37.51
N THR A 81 -8.22 14.05 37.08
CA THR A 81 -7.84 14.72 35.84
C THR A 81 -7.99 13.81 34.63
N ASP A 82 -8.72 14.24 33.61
CA ASP A 82 -8.61 13.67 32.26
C ASP A 82 -8.71 14.76 31.20
N ARG A 83 -7.63 14.98 30.45
CA ARG A 83 -7.54 15.95 29.35
C ARG A 83 -7.65 15.18 28.03
N ARG A 84 -8.87 15.09 27.51
CA ARG A 84 -9.12 14.78 26.10
C ARG A 84 -8.68 15.95 25.22
N SER A 85 -7.91 15.64 24.18
CA SER A 85 -7.62 16.55 23.06
C SER A 85 -8.66 16.37 21.96
N PRO A 86 -9.08 17.44 21.24
CA PRO A 86 -10.08 17.36 20.20
C PRO A 86 -9.48 17.04 18.83
N SER A 87 -10.16 16.19 18.07
CA SER A 87 -10.01 16.06 16.60
C SER A 87 -10.65 17.26 15.90
N PRO A 88 -10.16 17.65 14.71
CA PRO A 88 -10.97 18.37 13.75
C PRO A 88 -11.14 17.57 12.46
N SER A 89 -12.39 17.26 12.15
CA SER A 89 -12.86 16.94 10.80
C SER A 89 -13.11 18.25 10.03
N GLY A 90 -12.78 18.30 8.74
CA GLY A 90 -13.04 19.44 7.87
C GLY A 90 -12.78 19.12 6.40
N THR A 91 -13.86 18.90 5.68
CA THR A 91 -14.08 18.59 4.25
C THR A 91 -13.38 19.52 3.23
N ALA A 92 -12.93 18.96 2.10
CA ALA A 92 -12.83 19.66 0.81
C ALA A 92 -13.12 18.70 -0.36
N THR A 93 -14.06 19.10 -1.20
CA THR A 93 -14.55 18.48 -2.45
C THR A 93 -13.78 18.99 -3.67
N GLY A 94 -13.54 18.11 -4.66
CA GLY A 94 -13.54 18.49 -6.09
C GLY A 94 -12.26 18.30 -6.91
N GLU A 95 -12.32 17.33 -7.83
CA GLU A 95 -11.80 17.34 -9.23
C GLU A 95 -10.35 16.91 -9.56
N GLY A 96 -10.25 15.68 -10.10
CA GLY A 96 -9.63 15.36 -11.40
C GLY A 96 -8.12 15.58 -11.59
N ALA A 97 -7.32 14.53 -11.36
CA ALA A 97 -6.07 14.30 -12.11
C ALA A 97 -5.69 12.82 -12.08
N GLU A 98 -5.38 12.30 -13.26
CA GLU A 98 -5.07 10.92 -13.62
C GLU A 98 -3.87 10.32 -12.87
N GLY A 99 -3.91 9.00 -12.70
CA GLY A 99 -3.01 8.22 -11.87
C GLY A 99 -1.54 8.21 -12.31
N VAL A 100 -0.67 8.38 -11.33
CA VAL A 100 0.67 7.80 -11.28
C VAL A 100 0.84 7.23 -9.88
N GLY A 101 1.11 5.93 -9.79
CA GLY A 101 1.22 5.18 -8.53
C GLY A 101 2.19 5.81 -7.54
N ALA A 102 1.65 6.41 -6.48
CA ALA A 102 2.42 6.97 -5.38
C ALA A 102 2.71 5.86 -4.36
N VAL A 103 3.92 5.32 -4.43
CA VAL A 103 4.52 4.42 -3.42
C VAL A 103 4.40 5.07 -2.03
N VAL A 104 3.79 4.35 -1.10
CA VAL A 104 3.65 4.77 0.30
C VAL A 104 5.03 4.86 0.95
N ALA A 105 5.56 6.08 1.06
CA ALA A 105 6.76 6.37 1.83
C ALA A 105 6.48 6.17 3.33
N ALA A 106 7.05 5.12 3.91
CA ALA A 106 6.94 4.80 5.33
C ALA A 106 7.39 5.98 6.21
N ARG A 107 6.45 6.55 6.98
CA ARG A 107 6.72 7.63 7.95
C ARG A 107 7.26 7.06 9.26
N VAL A 108 8.58 7.07 9.43
CA VAL A 108 9.18 7.02 10.77
C VAL A 108 8.93 8.37 11.45
N PRO A 109 8.62 8.43 12.77
CA PRO A 109 8.57 9.70 13.48
C PRO A 109 9.95 10.37 13.42
N ALA A 110 10.12 11.32 12.49
CA ALA A 110 11.37 12.02 12.31
C ALA A 110 11.58 12.97 13.50
N ALA A 111 12.71 12.85 14.18
CA ALA A 111 13.21 13.94 15.01
C ALA A 111 13.42 15.17 14.11
N SER A 112 13.05 16.36 14.61
CA SER A 112 13.25 17.66 13.97
C SER A 112 14.64 17.77 13.32
N VAL A 113 14.68 18.06 12.02
CA VAL A 113 15.89 18.24 11.20
C VAL A 113 16.48 19.63 11.44
N LEU A 114 15.62 20.61 11.76
CA LEU A 114 16.03 21.98 12.09
C LEU A 114 16.54 22.11 13.53
N PRO A 115 17.68 22.78 13.75
CA PRO A 115 18.11 23.13 15.10
C PRO A 115 17.16 24.17 15.72
N GLU A 116 16.59 23.85 16.88
CA GLU A 116 15.78 24.75 17.72
C GLU A 116 14.56 25.40 17.00
N PRO A 117 13.57 24.62 16.53
CA PRO A 117 12.43 25.14 15.76
C PRO A 117 11.63 26.22 16.49
N LEU A 118 11.50 26.14 17.82
CA LEU A 118 10.83 27.17 18.64
C LEU A 118 11.60 28.50 18.67
N ALA A 119 12.94 28.45 18.66
CA ALA A 119 13.77 29.66 18.62
C ALA A 119 13.69 30.31 17.23
N LEU A 120 13.65 29.52 16.15
CA LEU A 120 13.40 29.99 14.79
C LEU A 120 12.03 30.68 14.67
N GLN A 121 10.97 30.07 15.21
CA GLN A 121 9.63 30.69 15.25
C GLN A 121 9.66 32.06 15.94
N ARG A 122 10.32 32.15 17.10
CA ARG A 122 10.47 33.43 17.83
C ARG A 122 11.25 34.47 17.04
N ALA A 123 12.27 34.05 16.28
CA ALA A 123 13.07 34.94 15.44
C ALA A 123 12.28 35.54 14.26
N LEU A 124 11.25 34.85 13.75
CA LEU A 124 10.40 35.31 12.65
C LEU A 124 9.24 36.21 13.10
N ARG A 125 8.79 36.14 14.37
CA ARG A 125 7.67 36.95 14.90
C ARG A 125 7.74 38.46 14.63
N PRO A 126 8.91 39.13 14.61
CA PRO A 126 8.97 40.56 14.31
C PRO A 126 8.46 40.94 12.91
N LEU A 127 8.31 39.98 11.99
CA LEU A 127 7.70 40.18 10.66
C LEU A 127 6.23 40.63 10.72
N ASN A 128 5.56 40.48 11.86
CA ASN A 128 4.26 41.14 12.10
C ASN A 128 4.31 42.67 11.95
N ARG A 129 5.51 43.27 12.04
CA ARG A 129 5.74 44.71 11.86
C ARG A 129 6.25 45.06 10.47
N PHE A 130 6.39 44.08 9.57
CA PHE A 130 6.80 44.32 8.20
C PHE A 130 5.79 45.22 7.49
N ARG A 131 6.29 46.24 6.78
CA ARG A 131 5.47 47.23 6.08
C ARG A 131 5.71 47.15 4.59
N THR A 132 4.62 47.14 3.84
CA THR A 132 4.71 47.23 2.39
C THR A 132 5.09 48.65 1.96
N PRO A 133 5.90 48.81 0.90
CA PRO A 133 6.21 50.10 0.32
C PRO A 133 4.99 50.61 -0.47
N GLY A 134 4.02 51.16 0.26
CA GLY A 134 2.79 51.76 -0.26
C GLY A 134 2.16 52.67 0.80
N SER A 135 1.27 53.57 0.37
CA SER A 135 0.55 54.46 1.30
C SER A 135 -0.22 53.62 2.32
N PRO A 136 -0.11 53.90 3.63
CA PRO A 136 -0.85 53.15 4.64
C PRO A 136 -2.36 53.25 4.35
N VAL A 137 -3.04 52.11 4.26
CA VAL A 137 -4.51 52.11 4.22
C VAL A 137 -4.97 52.59 5.59
N PHE A 138 -5.58 53.78 5.65
CA PHE A 138 -6.09 54.36 6.89
C PHE A 138 -7.27 53.51 7.37
N SER A 139 -7.07 52.64 8.36
CA SER A 139 -8.10 51.73 8.88
C SER A 139 -9.06 52.37 9.88
N GLY A 140 -8.91 53.66 10.17
CA GLY A 140 -9.71 54.40 11.14
C GLY A 140 -8.86 55.34 11.99
N LEU A 141 -9.51 56.18 12.81
CA LEU A 141 -8.85 57.08 13.75
C LEU A 141 -8.76 56.42 15.13
N ASP A 142 -7.61 56.48 15.80
CA ASP A 142 -7.49 56.16 17.22
C ASP A 142 -7.99 57.38 17.99
N GLU A 143 -9.30 57.41 18.24
CA GLU A 143 -9.98 58.55 18.85
C GLU A 143 -9.40 58.88 20.24
N GLU A 144 -9.04 57.85 21.01
CA GLU A 144 -8.52 58.01 22.37
C GLU A 144 -7.07 58.54 22.35
N ALA A 145 -6.19 57.97 21.52
CA ALA A 145 -4.82 58.47 21.39
C ALA A 145 -4.78 59.87 20.74
N THR A 146 -5.69 60.15 19.81
CA THR A 146 -5.86 61.47 19.18
C THR A 146 -6.34 62.49 20.22
N ALA A 147 -7.34 62.14 21.02
CA ALA A 147 -7.86 62.99 22.09
C ALA A 147 -6.80 63.26 23.16
N GLN A 148 -6.04 62.22 23.56
CA GLN A 148 -4.97 62.36 24.54
C GLN A 148 -3.85 63.26 24.03
N ARG A 149 -3.39 63.07 22.79
CA ARG A 149 -2.35 63.93 22.20
C ARG A 149 -2.84 65.35 21.97
N ALA A 150 -4.11 65.53 21.63
CA ALA A 150 -4.73 66.85 21.52
C ALA A 150 -4.80 67.54 22.88
N ALA A 151 -5.12 66.81 23.96
CA ALA A 151 -5.09 67.33 25.31
C ALA A 151 -3.67 67.73 25.74
N ASP A 152 -2.66 66.92 25.40
CA ASP A 152 -1.26 67.16 25.79
C ASP A 152 -0.59 68.28 24.99
N THR A 153 -0.97 68.46 23.72
CA THR A 153 -0.28 69.39 22.79
C THR A 153 -1.11 70.61 22.38
N GLY A 154 -2.41 70.64 22.71
CA GLY A 154 -3.35 71.70 22.31
C GLY A 154 -3.73 71.69 20.83
N VAL A 155 -3.25 70.72 20.05
CA VAL A 155 -3.48 70.61 18.60
C VAL A 155 -4.06 69.24 18.28
N VAL A 156 -5.22 69.21 17.62
CA VAL A 156 -5.86 67.96 17.19
C VAL A 156 -5.12 67.43 15.95
N VAL A 157 -4.20 66.50 16.17
CA VAL A 157 -3.53 65.76 15.09
C VAL A 157 -4.11 64.35 15.03
N PRO A 158 -4.86 63.99 13.97
CA PRO A 158 -5.48 62.68 13.87
C PRO A 158 -4.43 61.57 13.86
N LEU A 159 -4.45 60.71 14.88
CA LEU A 159 -3.60 59.53 14.96
C LEU A 159 -4.36 58.34 14.37
N PRO A 160 -3.89 57.72 13.27
CA PRO A 160 -4.55 56.54 12.72
C PRO A 160 -4.56 55.38 13.73
N SER A 161 -5.72 54.74 13.87
CA SER A 161 -5.89 53.46 14.55
C SER A 161 -5.07 52.41 13.82
N ARG A 162 -4.16 51.77 14.57
CA ARG A 162 -3.28 50.73 14.03
C ARG A 162 -3.91 49.37 14.25
N GLU A 163 -4.68 48.88 13.30
CA GLU A 163 -4.97 47.45 13.29
C GLU A 163 -3.68 46.68 12.99
N GLN A 164 -3.28 45.77 13.88
CA GLN A 164 -2.17 44.84 13.61
C GLN A 164 -2.61 43.80 12.57
N ARG A 165 -2.62 44.18 11.28
CA ARG A 165 -2.85 43.22 10.20
C ARG A 165 -1.53 42.55 9.81
N ARG A 166 -1.57 41.24 9.57
CA ARG A 166 -0.46 40.50 8.95
C ARG A 166 -0.35 40.96 7.50
N GLU A 167 0.62 41.80 7.19
CA GLU A 167 0.84 42.29 5.80
C GLU A 167 1.87 41.46 5.03
N ALA A 168 2.82 40.82 5.72
CA ALA A 168 3.91 40.08 5.10
C ALA A 168 3.41 38.86 4.33
N ARG A 169 3.83 38.72 3.07
CA ARG A 169 3.66 37.49 2.28
C ARG A 169 5.02 36.84 2.05
N LEU A 170 5.13 35.53 2.19
CA LEU A 170 6.38 34.79 2.05
C LEU A 170 6.37 33.88 0.83
N GLN A 171 7.45 33.89 0.06
CA GLN A 171 7.77 32.90 -0.95
C GLN A 171 8.99 32.10 -0.48
N LEU A 172 8.80 30.82 -0.23
CA LEU A 172 9.86 29.85 -0.01
C LEU A 172 10.20 29.21 -1.36
N VAL A 173 11.44 29.35 -1.79
CA VAL A 173 11.92 28.85 -3.08
C VAL A 173 13.04 27.84 -2.84
N MET A 174 13.01 26.70 -3.52
CA MET A 174 14.09 25.72 -3.48
C MET A 174 14.57 25.40 -4.89
N ASP A 175 15.88 25.35 -5.11
CA ASP A 175 16.42 24.83 -6.36
C ASP A 175 16.43 23.30 -6.36
N VAL A 176 15.99 22.72 -7.46
CA VAL A 176 16.00 21.27 -7.67
C VAL A 176 17.30 20.88 -8.37
N SER A 177 18.15 20.17 -7.63
CA SER A 177 19.46 19.69 -8.03
C SER A 177 19.75 18.33 -7.36
N SER A 178 20.95 17.77 -7.57
CA SER A 178 21.35 16.48 -6.99
C SER A 178 21.34 16.46 -5.46
N SER A 179 21.41 17.61 -4.79
CA SER A 179 21.40 17.73 -3.32
C SER A 179 20.01 18.01 -2.72
N THR A 180 18.98 18.21 -3.54
CA THR A 180 17.62 18.57 -3.10
C THR A 180 17.00 17.52 -2.17
N VAL A 181 17.24 16.23 -2.43
CA VAL A 181 16.72 15.12 -1.61
C VAL A 181 17.18 15.23 -0.14
N VAL A 182 18.35 15.83 0.12
CA VAL A 182 18.87 16.04 1.48
C VAL A 182 18.09 17.14 2.22
N TRP A 183 17.63 18.14 1.47
CA TRP A 183 17.09 19.38 2.02
C TRP A 183 15.57 19.47 1.96
N GLN A 184 14.88 18.52 1.33
CA GLN A 184 13.42 18.46 1.25
C GLN A 184 12.76 18.47 2.64
N ASP A 185 13.24 17.63 3.56
CA ASP A 185 12.74 17.59 4.94
C ASP A 185 13.00 18.92 5.67
N THR A 186 14.16 19.54 5.40
CA THR A 186 14.53 20.85 5.98
C THR A 186 13.59 21.95 5.49
N LEU A 187 13.21 21.93 4.21
CA LEU A 187 12.26 22.88 3.62
C LEU A 187 10.85 22.69 4.19
N ALA A 188 10.39 21.44 4.29
CA ALA A 188 9.08 21.11 4.85
C ALA A 188 8.97 21.57 6.31
N GLU A 189 10.02 21.35 7.12
CA GLU A 189 10.03 21.83 8.51
C GLU A 189 10.13 23.35 8.60
N LEU A 190 10.90 24.00 7.71
CA LEU A 190 10.98 25.45 7.64
C LEU A 190 9.61 26.07 7.28
N HIS A 191 8.88 25.46 6.34
CA HIS A 191 7.52 25.85 5.99
C HIS A 191 6.61 25.80 7.24
N GLN A 192 6.64 24.70 8.00
CA GLN A 192 5.88 24.58 9.26
C GLN A 192 6.31 25.61 10.31
N VAL A 193 7.60 25.93 10.42
CA VAL A 193 8.11 26.97 11.32
C VAL A 193 7.57 28.35 10.93
N CYS A 194 7.52 28.66 9.64
CA CYS A 194 6.96 29.91 9.11
C CYS A 194 5.45 30.01 9.36
N GLU A 195 4.70 28.92 9.14
CA GLU A 195 3.26 28.84 9.44
C GLU A 195 2.98 29.08 10.93
N ARG A 196 3.68 28.35 11.81
CA ARG A 196 3.51 28.44 13.27
C ARG A 196 4.00 29.76 13.86
N ALA A 197 4.91 30.48 13.19
CA ALA A 197 5.32 31.81 13.62
C ALA A 197 4.17 32.83 13.57
N GLY A 198 3.15 32.57 12.74
CA GLY A 198 1.95 33.40 12.62
C GLY A 198 2.20 34.82 12.11
N ALA A 199 3.34 35.05 11.46
CA ALA A 199 3.80 36.37 11.04
C ALA A 199 3.41 36.76 9.60
N PHE A 200 2.91 35.79 8.82
CA PHE A 200 2.62 35.95 7.40
C PHE A 200 1.11 35.87 7.12
N ARG A 201 0.65 36.62 6.12
CA ARG A 201 -0.69 36.52 5.53
C ARG A 201 -0.83 35.29 4.64
N GLU A 202 0.24 34.99 3.92
CA GLU A 202 0.29 33.95 2.90
C GLU A 202 1.72 33.42 2.82
N ILE A 203 1.87 32.10 2.71
CA ILE A 203 3.15 31.42 2.48
C ILE A 203 2.97 30.56 1.24
N ARG A 204 3.83 30.76 0.23
CA ARG A 204 3.84 29.95 -0.99
C ARG A 204 5.18 29.22 -1.13
N LEU A 205 5.11 27.98 -1.60
CA LEU A 205 6.27 27.14 -1.86
C LEU A 205 6.47 26.99 -3.37
N TYR A 206 7.71 27.15 -3.84
CA TYR A 206 8.08 27.01 -5.23
C TYR A 206 9.39 26.22 -5.39
N TYR A 207 9.46 25.44 -6.47
CA TYR A 207 10.64 24.68 -6.85
C TYR A 207 11.16 25.19 -8.20
N VAL A 208 12.46 25.39 -8.31
CA VAL A 208 13.11 25.91 -9.52
C VAL A 208 13.93 24.80 -10.16
N HIS A 209 13.60 24.48 -11.42
CA HIS A 209 14.20 23.39 -12.19
C HIS A 209 15.00 23.92 -13.37
N GLU A 210 16.00 23.14 -13.78
CA GLU A 210 16.68 23.29 -15.06
C GLU A 210 15.82 22.61 -16.15
N GLY A 211 15.45 23.36 -17.18
CA GLY A 211 14.69 22.89 -18.33
C GLY A 211 15.59 22.49 -19.51
N GLU A 212 14.96 21.97 -20.57
CA GLU A 212 15.68 21.66 -21.81
C GLU A 212 16.29 22.94 -22.41
N ARG A 213 17.57 22.90 -22.78
CA ARG A 213 18.32 24.03 -23.36
C ARG A 213 18.52 25.25 -22.43
N ASP A 214 18.78 25.02 -21.14
CA ASP A 214 19.18 26.07 -20.17
C ASP A 214 18.04 27.05 -19.82
N GLU A 215 16.78 26.66 -20.08
CA GLU A 215 15.58 27.38 -19.63
C GLU A 215 15.32 27.16 -18.13
N VAL A 216 14.79 28.17 -17.43
CA VAL A 216 14.43 28.02 -16.00
C VAL A 216 12.93 27.80 -15.87
N ARG A 217 12.55 26.71 -15.21
CA ARG A 217 11.15 26.33 -14.97
C ARG A 217 10.81 26.46 -13.49
N VAL A 218 9.62 26.97 -13.16
CA VAL A 218 9.15 27.11 -11.78
C VAL A 218 7.89 26.28 -11.58
N THR A 219 7.86 25.41 -10.58
CA THR A 219 6.71 24.54 -10.25
C THR A 219 6.28 24.73 -8.79
N SER A 220 5.06 24.30 -8.46
CA SER A 220 4.54 24.23 -7.08
C SER A 220 4.83 22.88 -6.39
N SER A 221 5.30 21.88 -7.15
CA SER A 221 5.65 20.53 -6.69
C SER A 221 7.14 20.25 -6.92
N PRO A 222 7.81 19.43 -6.08
CA PRO A 222 9.19 19.00 -6.32
C PRO A 222 9.35 18.15 -7.58
N ASP A 223 8.25 17.65 -8.16
CA ASP A 223 8.25 16.89 -9.40
C ASP A 223 8.60 17.80 -10.60
N PRO A 224 9.70 17.53 -11.34
CA PRO A 224 10.07 18.28 -12.55
C PRO A 224 9.07 18.12 -13.70
N ALA A 225 8.22 17.07 -13.68
CA ALA A 225 7.20 16.84 -14.69
C ALA A 225 5.92 17.67 -14.46
N ALA A 226 5.79 18.32 -13.30
CA ALA A 226 4.61 19.13 -12.98
C ALA A 226 4.45 20.33 -13.94
N PRO A 227 3.22 20.86 -14.09
CA PRO A 227 2.97 22.10 -14.81
C PRO A 227 3.90 23.21 -14.31
N ALA A 228 4.62 23.82 -15.25
CA ALA A 228 5.66 24.80 -14.95
C ALA A 228 5.30 26.18 -15.48
N ASP A 229 5.51 27.18 -14.63
CA ASP A 229 5.43 28.59 -14.98
C ASP A 229 6.83 29.15 -15.28
N GLY A 230 6.86 30.31 -15.93
CA GLY A 230 8.10 31.06 -16.14
C GLY A 230 8.62 31.72 -14.85
N PRO A 231 9.91 32.06 -14.79
CA PRO A 231 10.53 32.67 -13.60
C PRO A 231 9.98 34.06 -13.23
N GLY A 232 9.25 34.70 -14.16
CA GLY A 232 8.56 35.97 -13.93
C GLY A 232 7.49 35.91 -12.82
N LEU A 233 6.93 34.73 -12.53
CA LEU A 233 5.96 34.52 -11.45
C LEU A 233 6.53 34.91 -10.06
N LEU A 234 7.82 34.64 -9.85
CA LEU A 234 8.52 34.89 -8.59
C LEU A 234 8.89 36.37 -8.42
N ARG A 235 8.78 37.17 -9.49
CA ARG A 235 9.03 38.61 -9.43
C ARG A 235 7.84 39.33 -8.81
N ASP A 236 8.10 40.18 -7.82
CA ASP A 236 7.07 41.05 -7.23
C ASP A 236 7.48 42.53 -7.31
N PRO A 237 7.11 43.23 -8.39
CA PRO A 237 7.38 44.67 -8.51
C PRO A 237 6.64 45.51 -7.45
N SER A 238 5.68 44.95 -6.71
CA SER A 238 4.97 45.67 -5.65
C SER A 238 5.74 45.74 -4.32
N GLY A 239 6.83 44.96 -4.18
CA GLY A 239 7.64 44.91 -2.95
C GLY A 239 6.90 44.36 -1.73
N ARG A 240 5.78 43.64 -1.94
CA ARG A 240 4.90 43.13 -0.86
C ARG A 240 5.26 41.72 -0.39
N ARG A 241 5.98 40.96 -1.22
CA ARG A 241 6.45 39.59 -0.94
C ARG A 241 7.90 39.57 -0.47
N LEU A 242 8.19 38.69 0.50
CA LEU A 242 9.53 38.36 0.97
C LEU A 242 9.94 37.03 0.33
N THR A 243 11.16 36.93 -0.18
CA THR A 243 11.66 35.70 -0.82
C THR A 243 12.79 35.09 0.01
N LEU A 244 12.63 33.83 0.43
CA LEU A 244 13.69 33.03 1.04
C LEU A 244 14.01 31.85 0.11
N VAL A 245 15.26 31.78 -0.34
CA VAL A 245 15.73 30.72 -1.25
C VAL A 245 16.54 29.70 -0.44
N LEU A 246 16.07 28.48 -0.28
CA LEU A 246 16.83 27.39 0.33
C LEU A 246 17.68 26.71 -0.74
N SER A 247 19.00 26.82 -0.65
CA SER A 247 19.91 26.25 -1.66
C SER A 247 21.31 26.00 -1.11
N ASP A 248 21.94 24.91 -1.58
CA ASP A 248 23.37 24.66 -1.38
C ASP A 248 24.28 25.45 -2.34
N CYS A 249 23.69 26.20 -3.28
CA CYS A 249 24.39 27.01 -4.28
C CYS A 249 25.42 26.23 -5.14
N ALA A 250 25.23 24.92 -5.30
CA ALA A 250 26.13 24.04 -6.05
C ALA A 250 25.51 23.49 -7.36
N GLY A 251 24.19 23.60 -7.52
CA GLY A 251 23.44 23.06 -8.66
C GLY A 251 23.78 23.66 -10.03
N PRO A 252 23.32 23.03 -11.13
CA PRO A 252 23.59 23.46 -12.50
C PRO A 252 23.19 24.91 -12.80
N LEU A 253 22.00 25.34 -12.32
CA LEU A 253 21.51 26.72 -12.48
C LEU A 253 22.44 27.76 -11.84
N TRP A 254 23.15 27.40 -10.77
CA TRP A 254 24.17 28.24 -10.16
C TRP A 254 25.47 28.23 -10.95
N ARG A 255 25.86 27.07 -11.49
CA ARG A 255 27.04 26.95 -12.35
C ARG A 255 26.89 27.78 -13.62
N GLY A 256 25.71 27.76 -14.24
CA GLY A 256 25.39 28.52 -15.45
C GLY A 256 25.18 30.03 -15.22
N GLY A 257 25.12 30.48 -13.96
CA GLY A 257 24.88 31.89 -13.63
C GLY A 257 23.40 32.29 -13.63
N ARG A 258 22.48 31.40 -14.03
CA ARG A 258 21.04 31.68 -14.20
C ARG A 258 20.35 31.99 -12.88
N MET A 259 20.64 31.22 -11.84
CA MET A 259 20.06 31.49 -10.53
C MET A 259 20.52 32.86 -10.00
N GLN A 260 21.79 33.24 -10.22
CA GLN A 260 22.32 34.54 -9.81
C GLN A 260 21.65 35.69 -10.59
N GLN A 261 21.34 35.49 -11.87
CA GLN A 261 20.58 36.47 -12.66
C GLN A 261 19.16 36.64 -12.10
N LEU A 262 18.46 35.54 -11.78
CA LEU A 262 17.14 35.59 -11.14
C LEU A 262 17.16 36.27 -9.77
N LEU A 263 18.17 35.98 -8.95
CA LEU A 263 18.35 36.65 -7.67
C LEU A 263 18.57 38.16 -7.82
N HIS A 264 19.27 38.61 -8.87
CA HIS A 264 19.45 40.03 -9.17
C HIS A 264 18.10 40.68 -9.52
N ASP A 265 17.32 40.02 -10.37
CA ASP A 265 15.99 40.49 -10.77
C ASP A 265 15.03 40.57 -9.57
N TRP A 266 15.01 39.56 -8.70
CA TRP A 266 14.13 39.53 -7.52
C TRP A 266 14.58 40.55 -6.46
N ALA A 267 15.88 40.61 -6.16
CA ALA A 267 16.44 41.54 -5.17
C ALA A 267 16.30 43.03 -5.58
N SER A 268 16.08 43.30 -6.86
CA SER A 268 15.81 44.67 -7.36
C SER A 268 14.43 45.20 -6.93
N CYS A 269 13.47 44.32 -6.64
CA CYS A 269 12.06 44.68 -6.43
C CYS A 269 11.56 44.36 -5.02
N ALA A 270 12.12 43.35 -4.35
CA ALA A 270 11.63 42.85 -3.07
C ALA A 270 12.77 42.35 -2.16
N PRO A 271 12.57 42.32 -0.82
CA PRO A 271 13.57 41.79 0.09
C PRO A 271 13.76 40.28 -0.10
N LEU A 272 15.01 39.88 -0.32
CA LEU A 272 15.41 38.51 -0.60
C LEU A 272 16.57 38.07 0.31
N ALA A 273 16.61 36.80 0.70
CA ALA A 273 17.79 36.16 1.27
C ALA A 273 17.93 34.69 0.81
N VAL A 274 19.17 34.22 0.72
CA VAL A 274 19.49 32.82 0.47
C VAL A 274 19.80 32.13 1.79
N LEU A 275 19.02 31.10 2.12
CA LEU A 275 19.24 30.20 3.23
C LEU A 275 20.17 29.08 2.75
N GLN A 276 21.39 29.08 3.29
CA GLN A 276 22.45 28.20 2.87
C GLN A 276 22.72 27.17 3.98
N PRO A 277 22.30 25.91 3.81
CA PRO A 277 22.42 24.88 4.84
C PRO A 277 23.84 24.35 5.00
N LEU A 278 24.76 24.62 4.08
CA LEU A 278 26.16 24.21 4.25
C LEU A 278 26.85 24.97 5.40
N PRO A 279 27.87 24.39 6.03
CA PRO A 279 28.72 25.12 6.96
C PRO A 279 29.31 26.39 6.34
N GLN A 280 29.29 27.49 7.08
CA GLN A 280 29.71 28.82 6.59
C GLN A 280 31.11 28.86 5.96
N ARG A 281 32.02 27.98 6.38
CA ARG A 281 33.37 27.86 5.79
C ARG A 281 33.36 27.41 4.31
N MET A 282 32.32 26.69 3.88
CA MET A 282 32.18 26.19 2.52
C MET A 282 31.55 27.20 1.56
N TRP A 283 30.88 28.24 2.06
CA TRP A 283 30.13 29.19 1.22
C TRP A 283 30.98 29.92 0.20
N ARG A 284 32.29 30.05 0.43
CA ARG A 284 33.22 30.66 -0.53
C ARG A 284 33.50 29.78 -1.75
N GLY A 285 33.32 28.47 -1.60
CA GLY A 285 33.60 27.48 -2.64
C GLY A 285 32.38 27.12 -3.48
N THR A 286 31.19 27.66 -3.16
CA THR A 286 29.98 27.47 -3.94
C THR A 286 29.95 28.40 -5.15
N HIS A 287 28.96 28.23 -6.03
CA HIS A 287 28.75 29.11 -7.17
C HIS A 287 28.08 30.46 -6.77
N LEU A 288 27.74 30.64 -5.49
CA LEU A 288 27.35 31.92 -4.90
C LEU A 288 28.30 32.26 -3.73
N PRO A 289 29.53 32.74 -4.01
CA PRO A 289 30.53 32.98 -2.99
C PRO A 289 30.07 34.07 -2.01
N ALA A 290 29.82 33.66 -0.77
CA ALA A 290 29.40 34.57 0.29
C ALA A 290 30.60 35.11 1.08
N PHE A 291 30.61 36.42 1.30
CA PHE A 291 31.64 37.11 2.08
C PHE A 291 31.05 37.70 3.34
N SER A 292 31.82 37.71 4.42
CA SER A 292 31.42 38.45 5.63
C SER A 292 31.63 39.95 5.43
N GLY A 293 30.71 40.73 5.98
CA GLY A 293 30.78 42.18 5.99
C GLY A 293 29.53 42.84 6.55
N GLU A 294 29.42 44.14 6.35
CA GLU A 294 28.33 44.96 6.86
C GLU A 294 27.30 45.22 5.76
N LEU A 295 26.06 44.77 5.98
CA LEU A 295 24.89 45.13 5.19
C LEU A 295 24.20 46.36 5.78
N ARG A 296 23.86 47.31 4.92
CA ARG A 296 23.09 48.51 5.28
C ARG A 296 21.86 48.60 4.39
N ARG A 297 20.68 48.79 4.99
CA ARG A 297 19.44 49.06 4.26
C ARG A 297 19.33 50.54 3.92
N ARG A 298 19.00 50.86 2.66
CA ARG A 298 18.66 52.22 2.22
C ARG A 298 17.15 52.46 2.31
N GLU A 299 16.79 53.72 2.48
CA GLU A 299 15.40 54.18 2.35
C GLU A 299 14.96 54.12 0.88
N GLY A 300 13.78 53.55 0.61
CA GLY A 300 13.20 53.43 -0.74
C GLY A 300 12.20 52.27 -0.89
N PRO A 301 11.45 52.22 -2.02
CA PRO A 301 10.31 51.32 -2.23
C PRO A 301 10.65 49.82 -2.35
N ALA A 302 11.92 49.42 -2.22
CA ALA A 302 12.33 48.02 -2.11
C ALA A 302 13.35 47.78 -0.98
N GLY A 303 13.71 48.83 -0.22
CA GLY A 303 14.71 48.72 0.85
C GLY A 303 16.08 48.24 0.38
N GLY A 304 16.58 48.77 -0.75
CA GLY A 304 17.81 48.31 -1.39
C GLY A 304 19.00 48.21 -0.42
N LEU A 305 19.77 47.12 -0.57
CA LEU A 305 20.88 46.81 0.32
C LEU A 305 22.21 47.32 -0.24
N GLU A 306 23.06 47.83 0.65
CA GLU A 306 24.47 48.12 0.40
C GLU A 306 25.33 47.17 1.23
N PHE A 307 26.35 46.58 0.62
CA PHE A 307 27.24 45.64 1.29
C PHE A 307 28.68 46.14 1.24
N ARG A 308 29.31 46.22 2.41
CA ARG A 308 30.74 46.46 2.56
C ARG A 308 31.40 45.19 3.05
N SER A 309 32.08 44.49 2.14
CA SER A 309 32.83 43.29 2.50
C SER A 309 34.11 43.63 3.25
N GLU A 310 34.47 42.80 4.23
CA GLU A 310 35.76 42.90 4.94
C GLU A 310 36.93 42.31 4.15
N ARG A 311 36.66 41.40 3.20
CA ARG A 311 37.69 40.56 2.55
C ARG A 311 37.54 40.43 1.02
N ALA A 312 36.44 40.89 0.43
CA ALA A 312 36.26 40.88 -1.02
C ALA A 312 36.85 42.15 -1.66
N GLY A 313 37.24 42.05 -2.94
CA GLY A 313 37.62 43.20 -3.76
C GLY A 313 36.47 44.20 -3.99
N PRO A 314 36.71 45.30 -4.73
CA PRO A 314 35.69 46.32 -4.97
C PRO A 314 34.41 45.75 -5.59
N ARG A 315 33.25 46.31 -5.21
CA ARG A 315 31.92 45.93 -5.73
C ARG A 315 31.94 45.93 -7.27
N PRO A 316 31.56 44.83 -7.94
CA PRO A 316 31.41 44.84 -9.39
C PRO A 316 30.32 45.84 -9.82
N VAL A 317 30.54 46.55 -10.93
CA VAL A 317 29.59 47.53 -11.46
C VAL A 317 28.25 46.84 -11.75
N GLY A 318 27.14 47.43 -11.28
CA GLY A 318 25.79 46.89 -11.47
C GLY A 318 25.40 45.72 -10.56
N ALA A 319 26.30 45.24 -9.68
CA ALA A 319 25.99 44.11 -8.80
C ALA A 319 25.12 44.50 -7.61
N LEU A 320 24.15 43.66 -7.23
CA LEU A 320 23.32 43.82 -6.04
C LEU A 320 23.79 42.84 -4.94
N PRO A 321 23.77 43.24 -3.66
CA PRO A 321 24.12 42.34 -2.58
C PRO A 321 22.91 41.51 -2.13
N VAL A 322 23.10 40.20 -2.06
CA VAL A 322 22.12 39.24 -1.57
C VAL A 322 22.61 38.66 -0.25
N PRO A 323 21.86 38.81 0.86
CA PRO A 323 22.17 38.17 2.13
C PRO A 323 22.21 36.64 2.00
N VAL A 324 23.25 36.03 2.55
CA VAL A 324 23.39 34.57 2.66
C VAL A 324 23.40 34.21 4.14
N LEU A 325 22.38 33.47 4.58
CA LEU A 325 22.08 33.22 5.98
C LEU A 325 22.21 31.73 6.29
N ALA A 326 22.75 31.41 7.46
CA ALA A 326 22.66 30.08 8.02
C ALA A 326 21.23 29.85 8.55
N LEU A 327 20.75 28.61 8.54
CA LEU A 327 19.47 28.21 9.13
C LEU A 327 19.56 28.18 10.67
N ARG A 328 19.79 29.35 11.28
CA ARG A 328 19.92 29.53 12.73
C ARG A 328 19.08 30.71 13.21
N PRO A 329 18.53 30.65 14.44
CA PRO A 329 17.68 31.72 15.01
C PRO A 329 18.33 33.10 14.96
N ALA A 330 19.62 33.20 15.29
CA ALA A 330 20.34 34.48 15.28
C ALA A 330 20.48 35.09 13.88
N SER A 331 20.81 34.28 12.87
CA SER A 331 21.01 34.73 11.49
C SER A 331 19.70 35.22 10.86
N LEU A 332 18.63 34.42 10.99
CA LEU A 332 17.30 34.79 10.51
C LEU A 332 16.71 35.98 11.26
N GLY A 333 16.79 35.98 12.59
CA GLY A 333 16.25 37.07 13.42
C GLY A 333 16.92 38.41 13.16
N ASN A 334 18.23 38.41 12.90
CA ASN A 334 18.96 39.64 12.56
C ASN A 334 18.59 40.17 11.17
N TRP A 335 18.41 39.29 10.18
CA TRP A 335 17.92 39.69 8.85
C TRP A 335 16.47 40.22 8.92
N VAL A 336 15.59 39.57 9.68
CA VAL A 336 14.22 40.04 9.91
C VAL A 336 14.20 41.45 10.49
N ARG A 337 15.07 41.74 11.48
CA ARG A 337 15.19 43.09 12.06
C ARG A 337 15.63 44.12 11.01
N LEU A 338 16.62 43.77 10.17
CA LEU A 338 17.09 44.62 9.07
C LEU A 338 15.97 44.98 8.09
N VAL A 339 15.07 44.02 7.80
CA VAL A 339 13.97 44.20 6.83
C VAL A 339 12.77 44.94 7.44
N CYS A 340 12.45 44.71 8.72
CA CYS A 340 11.28 45.29 9.38
C CYS A 340 11.47 46.71 9.93
N ASP A 341 12.69 47.09 10.34
CA ASP A 341 12.89 48.39 10.97
C ASP A 341 12.94 49.52 9.92
N ALA A 342 12.32 50.66 10.26
CA ALA A 342 12.22 51.83 9.41
C ALA A 342 13.49 52.70 9.48
N THR A 343 14.33 52.51 10.49
CA THR A 343 15.61 53.23 10.65
C THR A 343 16.75 52.44 10.01
N ALA A 344 17.73 53.14 9.42
CA ALA A 344 18.86 52.55 8.68
C ALA A 344 19.73 51.62 9.55
N GLN A 345 19.29 50.38 9.71
CA GLN A 345 19.99 49.35 10.47
C GLN A 345 21.21 48.84 9.67
N ARG A 346 22.26 48.54 10.43
CA ARG A 346 23.48 47.89 9.96
C ARG A 346 23.50 46.48 10.50
N LEU A 347 23.77 45.51 9.64
CA LEU A 347 23.82 44.10 9.99
C LEU A 347 25.17 43.52 9.54
N VAL A 348 25.96 43.04 10.49
CA VAL A 348 27.14 42.21 10.17
C VAL A 348 26.66 40.80 9.85
N THR A 349 26.79 40.38 8.60
CA THR A 349 26.38 39.06 8.12
C THR A 349 27.19 38.66 6.88
N SER A 350 26.84 37.54 6.25
CA SER A 350 27.40 37.18 4.95
C SER A 350 26.48 37.62 3.82
N ALA A 351 27.07 38.12 2.74
CA ALA A 351 26.36 38.46 1.53
C ALA A 351 27.19 38.08 0.30
N ALA A 352 26.48 37.81 -0.80
CA ALA A 352 27.06 37.54 -2.10
C ALA A 352 26.67 38.64 -3.08
N TRP A 353 27.48 38.82 -4.13
CA TRP A 353 27.21 39.77 -5.21
C TRP A 353 26.57 39.06 -6.40
N VAL A 354 25.41 39.52 -6.84
CA VAL A 354 24.71 39.02 -8.04
C VAL A 354 24.63 40.12 -9.10
N ARG A 355 24.52 39.76 -10.38
CA ARG A 355 24.54 40.68 -11.52
C ARG A 355 23.46 40.27 -12.53
N ALA A 356 22.87 41.23 -13.24
CA ALA A 356 21.94 40.95 -14.35
C ALA A 356 22.61 40.12 -15.47
N ASP A 357 23.92 40.32 -15.68
CA ASP A 357 24.74 39.60 -16.65
C ASP A 357 25.70 38.62 -15.96
N HIS A 358 25.26 37.93 -14.89
CA HIS A 358 26.14 37.07 -14.11
C HIS A 358 26.79 35.99 -15.00
N PRO A 359 28.13 35.90 -15.03
CA PRO A 359 28.80 34.96 -15.91
C PRO A 359 28.66 33.53 -15.38
N ALA A 360 28.61 32.56 -16.30
CA ALA A 360 28.74 31.15 -15.95
C ALA A 360 30.13 30.89 -15.31
N ALA A 361 30.17 30.03 -14.31
CA ALA A 361 31.40 29.65 -13.65
C ALA A 361 32.33 28.92 -14.64
N THR A 362 33.59 29.36 -14.75
CA THR A 362 34.60 28.67 -15.56
C THR A 362 34.78 27.25 -15.02
N ALA A 363 34.44 26.25 -15.84
CA ALA A 363 34.50 24.85 -15.47
C ALA A 363 35.93 24.46 -15.03
N ARG A 364 36.16 24.26 -13.72
CA ARG A 364 37.30 23.47 -13.21
C ARG A 364 37.03 21.98 -13.48
N ALA A 365 36.69 21.62 -14.72
CA ALA A 365 36.17 20.29 -15.04
C ALA A 365 37.21 19.30 -15.59
N ARG A 366 38.50 19.65 -15.67
CA ARG A 366 39.53 18.74 -16.21
C ARG A 366 40.63 18.31 -15.25
N ALA A 367 40.68 18.86 -14.03
CA ALA A 367 41.68 18.47 -13.04
C ALA A 367 41.14 17.52 -11.95
N ALA A 368 39.83 17.23 -11.95
CA ALA A 368 39.18 16.43 -10.91
C ALA A 368 39.18 14.94 -11.20
N ASP A 369 39.31 14.50 -12.46
CA ASP A 369 39.28 13.08 -12.82
C ASP A 369 40.64 12.38 -12.67
N ASP A 370 41.76 13.13 -12.69
CA ASP A 370 43.13 12.60 -12.54
C ASP A 370 43.63 12.52 -11.08
N ILE A 371 42.79 12.84 -10.09
CA ILE A 371 43.20 12.83 -8.67
C ILE A 371 43.03 11.41 -8.11
N SER A 372 44.15 10.84 -7.62
CA SER A 372 44.15 9.53 -6.95
C SER A 372 43.15 9.47 -5.79
N ALA A 373 42.55 8.30 -5.53
CA ALA A 373 41.60 8.12 -4.42
C ALA A 373 42.20 8.53 -3.06
N ARG A 374 43.49 8.25 -2.85
CA ARG A 374 44.23 8.63 -1.64
C ARG A 374 44.35 10.15 -1.50
N ASP A 375 44.66 10.86 -2.57
CA ASP A 375 44.79 12.31 -2.53
C ASP A 375 43.43 12.99 -2.40
N ARG A 376 42.38 12.40 -2.96
CA ARG A 376 40.98 12.82 -2.79
C ARG A 376 40.50 12.70 -1.34
N VAL A 377 40.73 11.55 -0.69
CA VAL A 377 40.41 11.36 0.75
C VAL A 377 41.24 12.30 1.62
N ARG A 378 42.52 12.53 1.29
CA ARG A 378 43.37 13.51 2.00
C ARG A 378 42.88 14.94 1.84
N ALA A 379 42.47 15.34 0.63
CA ALA A 379 41.92 16.66 0.37
C ALA A 379 40.62 16.88 1.14
N PHE A 380 39.71 15.90 1.10
CA PHE A 380 38.49 15.91 1.91
C PHE A 380 38.78 16.06 3.40
N ARG A 381 39.66 15.21 3.96
CA ARG A 381 40.03 15.28 5.39
C ARG A 381 40.62 16.63 5.79
N ARG A 382 41.31 17.37 4.91
CA ARG A 382 41.85 18.70 5.24
C ARG A 382 40.76 19.75 5.45
N THR A 383 39.62 19.64 4.76
CA THR A 383 38.56 20.66 4.75
C THR A 383 37.30 20.25 5.53
N ALA A 384 37.05 18.95 5.66
CA ALA A 384 35.88 18.38 6.33
C ALA A 384 35.98 18.50 7.87
N SER A 385 34.83 18.64 8.53
CA SER A 385 34.67 18.55 9.99
C SER A 385 35.00 17.15 10.51
N GLN A 386 35.24 17.03 11.82
CA GLN A 386 35.52 15.72 12.42
C GLN A 386 34.33 14.76 12.27
N ASP A 387 33.11 15.25 12.43
CA ASP A 387 31.88 14.46 12.26
C ASP A 387 31.73 13.98 10.81
N ALA A 388 32.00 14.84 9.81
CA ALA A 388 31.95 14.45 8.41
C ALA A 388 33.04 13.41 8.04
N ARG A 389 34.22 13.48 8.66
CA ARG A 389 35.29 12.48 8.47
C ARG A 389 34.88 11.12 8.99
N HIS A 390 34.41 11.04 10.24
CA HIS A 390 33.94 9.79 10.82
C HIS A 390 32.71 9.25 10.08
N LEU A 391 31.78 10.13 9.67
CA LEU A 391 30.63 9.73 8.89
C LEU A 391 31.05 9.10 7.56
N ALA A 392 31.98 9.70 6.82
CA ALA A 392 32.50 9.12 5.57
C ALA A 392 33.11 7.72 5.79
N GLU A 393 33.82 7.51 6.90
CA GLU A 393 34.38 6.20 7.27
C GLU A 393 33.30 5.16 7.58
N TYR A 394 32.25 5.53 8.33
CA TYR A 394 31.12 4.64 8.60
C TYR A 394 30.31 4.31 7.34
N LEU A 395 30.09 5.30 6.47
CA LEU A 395 29.37 5.12 5.21
C LEU A 395 30.10 4.18 4.23
N ALA A 396 31.41 4.00 4.38
CA ALA A 396 32.17 3.02 3.62
C ALA A 396 31.72 1.57 3.86
N THR A 397 31.00 1.30 4.96
CA THR A 397 30.51 -0.04 5.34
C THR A 397 29.06 -0.34 4.96
N VAL A 398 28.35 0.61 4.33
CA VAL A 398 26.93 0.47 3.97
C VAL A 398 26.68 0.80 2.50
N PRO A 399 25.54 0.35 1.93
CA PRO A 399 25.05 0.89 0.67
C PRO A 399 24.71 2.39 0.84
N LEU A 400 25.02 3.16 -0.19
CA LEU A 400 25.01 4.62 -0.14
C LEU A 400 23.68 5.17 -0.64
N VAL A 401 22.61 4.80 0.05
CA VAL A 401 21.27 5.33 -0.22
C VAL A 401 20.89 6.21 0.96
N LEU A 402 20.31 7.38 0.68
CA LEU A 402 20.19 8.46 1.67
C LEU A 402 19.51 8.04 2.98
N PRO A 403 18.41 7.26 2.99
CA PRO A 403 17.80 6.80 4.24
C PRO A 403 18.73 5.94 5.10
N VAL A 404 19.55 5.08 4.47
CA VAL A 404 20.55 4.26 5.16
C VAL A 404 21.68 5.13 5.68
N MET A 405 22.12 6.11 4.90
CA MET A 405 23.15 7.06 5.31
C MET A 405 22.72 7.87 6.54
N GLN A 406 21.48 8.38 6.53
CA GLN A 406 20.87 9.10 7.65
C GLN A 406 20.71 8.20 8.88
N LEU A 407 20.39 6.91 8.70
CA LEU A 407 20.35 5.96 9.81
C LEU A 407 21.71 5.76 10.45
N VAL A 408 22.75 5.52 9.65
CA VAL A 408 24.12 5.34 10.16
C VAL A 408 24.58 6.60 10.87
N GLN A 409 24.28 7.78 10.31
CA GLN A 409 24.55 9.06 10.97
C GLN A 409 23.88 9.13 12.35
N ARG A 410 22.58 8.83 12.46
CA ARG A 410 21.83 8.88 13.72
C ARG A 410 22.32 7.85 14.75
N ALA A 411 22.72 6.66 14.30
CA ALA A 411 23.17 5.59 15.17
C ALA A 411 24.60 5.81 15.69
N MET A 412 25.50 6.25 14.82
CA MET A 412 26.94 6.36 15.12
C MET A 412 27.35 7.77 15.57
N LEU A 413 26.66 8.81 15.10
CA LEU A 413 26.98 10.22 15.34
C LEU A 413 25.69 11.02 15.63
N PRO A 414 24.95 10.71 16.72
CA PRO A 414 23.64 11.30 17.00
C PRO A 414 23.66 12.83 17.21
N ALA A 415 24.81 13.39 17.61
CA ALA A 415 24.99 14.83 17.78
C ALA A 415 25.34 15.56 16.47
N SER A 416 25.59 14.83 15.38
CA SER A 416 25.93 15.43 14.10
C SER A 416 24.68 15.98 13.40
N GLY A 417 24.74 17.23 12.96
CA GLY A 417 23.67 17.88 12.20
C GLY A 417 23.68 17.50 10.70
N PRO A 418 22.70 17.96 9.92
CA PRO A 418 22.63 17.70 8.48
C PRO A 418 23.86 18.25 7.72
N ASP A 419 24.53 19.26 8.28
CA ASP A 419 25.81 19.82 7.85
C ASP A 419 26.88 18.73 7.59
N ALA A 420 27.01 17.75 8.47
CA ALA A 420 28.02 16.69 8.34
C ALA A 420 27.73 15.75 7.16
N MET A 421 26.46 15.43 6.93
CA MET A 421 26.03 14.64 5.77
C MET A 421 26.29 15.41 4.47
N ALA A 422 25.96 16.70 4.45
CA ALA A 422 26.18 17.56 3.29
C ALA A 422 27.67 17.72 2.95
N GLU A 423 28.53 17.82 3.97
CA GLU A 423 29.98 17.83 3.78
C GLU A 423 30.49 16.57 3.08
N VAL A 424 29.98 15.39 3.46
CA VAL A 424 30.37 14.12 2.82
C VAL A 424 29.89 14.06 1.37
N LEU A 425 28.62 14.40 1.14
CA LEU A 425 28.00 14.35 -0.19
C LEU A 425 28.64 15.34 -1.18
N LEU A 426 28.98 16.54 -0.72
CA LEU A 426 29.60 17.59 -1.55
C LEU A 426 31.14 17.61 -1.46
N GLY A 427 31.72 16.74 -0.64
CA GLY A 427 33.15 16.66 -0.37
C GLY A 427 33.98 16.07 -1.51
N GLY A 428 33.35 15.73 -2.63
CA GLY A 428 34.00 15.18 -3.83
C GLY A 428 34.44 13.72 -3.71
N LEU A 429 33.96 13.00 -2.69
CA LEU A 429 34.21 11.57 -2.47
C LEU A 429 33.28 10.66 -3.27
N MET A 430 32.10 11.17 -3.63
CA MET A 430 30.97 10.40 -4.13
C MET A 430 30.34 11.09 -5.33
N ARG A 431 29.70 10.31 -6.20
CA ARG A 431 28.86 10.77 -7.30
C ARG A 431 27.46 10.20 -7.17
N ARG A 432 26.46 10.86 -7.77
CA ARG A 432 25.11 10.29 -7.88
C ARG A 432 25.15 9.13 -8.89
N SER A 433 24.47 8.04 -8.58
CA SER A 433 24.34 6.88 -9.47
C SER A 433 23.02 6.93 -10.20
N ASP A 434 23.06 6.83 -11.53
CA ASP A 434 21.88 6.78 -12.41
C ASP A 434 21.24 5.37 -12.43
N ALA A 435 21.91 4.37 -11.84
CA ALA A 435 21.47 2.96 -11.87
C ALA A 435 20.40 2.60 -10.81
N VAL A 436 20.10 3.51 -9.88
CA VAL A 436 19.12 3.30 -8.81
C VAL A 436 17.94 4.23 -9.06
N ALA A 437 16.75 3.69 -9.31
CA ALA A 437 15.54 4.42 -9.72
C ALA A 437 15.02 5.47 -8.71
N ASP A 438 15.64 5.60 -7.53
CA ASP A 438 15.35 6.61 -6.51
C ASP A 438 16.57 7.48 -6.11
N GLY A 439 17.64 7.51 -6.93
CA GLY A 439 18.76 8.43 -6.76
C GLY A 439 19.77 8.07 -5.65
N GLY A 440 20.41 6.90 -5.76
CA GLY A 440 21.51 6.47 -4.88
C GLY A 440 22.85 7.18 -5.15
N TYR A 441 23.83 6.99 -4.26
CA TYR A 441 25.20 7.48 -4.42
C TYR A 441 26.19 6.33 -4.63
N GLU A 442 27.32 6.63 -5.24
CA GLU A 442 28.47 5.73 -5.37
C GLU A 442 29.74 6.48 -4.97
N PHE A 443 30.65 5.82 -4.26
CA PHE A 443 32.00 6.37 -4.09
C PHE A 443 32.70 6.42 -5.44
N MET A 444 33.54 7.43 -5.65
CA MET A 444 34.50 7.43 -6.75
C MET A 444 35.43 6.22 -6.61
N ASP A 445 36.02 5.77 -7.72
CA ASP A 445 36.85 4.56 -7.75
C ASP A 445 37.91 4.54 -6.65
N GLU A 446 38.05 3.40 -5.96
CA GLU A 446 39.01 3.12 -4.88
C GLU A 446 38.88 3.97 -3.58
N VAL A 447 37.95 4.93 -3.51
CA VAL A 447 37.74 5.77 -2.32
C VAL A 447 37.20 4.95 -1.14
N ARG A 448 36.32 3.99 -1.40
CA ARG A 448 35.73 3.12 -0.37
C ARG A 448 36.82 2.33 0.36
N GLU A 449 37.75 1.74 -0.38
CA GLU A 449 38.84 0.94 0.13
C GLU A 449 39.81 1.78 0.98
N GLU A 450 40.09 3.01 0.57
CA GLU A 450 40.94 3.93 1.32
C GLU A 450 40.28 4.38 2.65
N LEU A 451 38.97 4.63 2.66
CA LEU A 451 38.21 4.93 3.88
C LEU A 451 38.19 3.72 4.84
N LEU A 452 37.94 2.52 4.33
CA LEU A 452 37.94 1.27 5.12
C LEU A 452 39.31 0.97 5.75
N ARG A 453 40.44 1.42 5.19
CA ARG A 453 41.77 1.24 5.83
C ARG A 453 41.88 1.92 7.19
N HIS A 454 41.08 2.94 7.45
CA HIS A 454 41.16 3.75 8.66
C HIS A 454 40.06 3.42 9.68
N LEU A 455 39.10 2.56 9.33
CA LEU A 455 37.99 2.18 10.20
C LEU A 455 38.37 0.98 11.11
N PRO A 456 38.25 1.11 12.45
CA PRO A 456 38.45 0.01 13.38
C PRO A 456 37.43 -1.11 13.18
N GLY A 457 37.85 -2.37 13.30
CA GLY A 457 36.96 -3.53 13.08
C GLY A 457 35.78 -3.62 14.05
N GLY A 458 35.93 -3.10 15.28
CA GLY A 458 34.84 -3.02 16.26
C GLY A 458 33.74 -2.04 15.83
N GLU A 459 34.12 -0.88 15.29
CA GLU A 459 33.19 0.13 14.79
C GLU A 459 32.50 -0.33 13.50
N ALA A 460 33.23 -0.98 12.59
CA ALA A 460 32.64 -1.59 11.38
C ALA A 460 31.54 -2.61 11.72
N ARG A 461 31.75 -3.44 12.75
CA ARG A 461 30.74 -4.41 13.23
C ARG A 461 29.54 -3.72 13.87
N LEU A 462 29.76 -2.58 14.55
CA LEU A 462 28.68 -1.82 15.18
C LEU A 462 27.78 -1.17 14.12
N VAL A 463 28.36 -0.61 13.05
CA VAL A 463 27.59 -0.09 11.91
C VAL A 463 26.74 -1.20 11.28
N LEU A 464 27.34 -2.35 10.98
CA LEU A 464 26.60 -3.51 10.43
C LEU A 464 25.44 -3.95 11.34
N LYS A 465 25.65 -4.01 12.66
CA LYS A 465 24.58 -4.35 13.62
C LYS A 465 23.39 -3.39 13.53
N HIS A 466 23.64 -2.08 13.47
CA HIS A 466 22.58 -1.07 13.38
C HIS A 466 21.86 -1.13 12.04
N SER A 467 22.59 -1.35 10.96
CA SER A 467 22.02 -1.45 9.63
C SER A 467 21.22 -2.75 9.44
N SER A 468 21.64 -3.89 10.01
CA SER A 468 20.85 -5.14 10.02
C SER A 468 19.52 -4.97 10.77
N HIS A 469 19.55 -4.30 11.94
CA HIS A 469 18.34 -3.98 12.69
C HIS A 469 17.36 -3.11 11.89
N TYR A 470 17.87 -2.19 11.06
CA TYR A 470 17.02 -1.38 10.18
C TYR A 470 16.35 -2.21 9.09
N VAL A 471 17.11 -3.08 8.42
CA VAL A 471 16.60 -3.96 7.37
C VAL A 471 15.54 -4.92 7.94
N GLU A 472 15.76 -5.46 9.14
CA GLU A 472 14.78 -6.29 9.86
C GLU A 472 13.48 -5.54 10.19
N ARG A 473 13.55 -4.26 10.56
CA ARG A 473 12.37 -3.44 10.86
C ARG A 473 11.61 -3.00 9.60
N GLN A 474 12.30 -2.71 8.50
CA GLN A 474 11.70 -2.19 7.28
C GLN A 474 11.15 -3.29 6.35
N TYR A 475 11.77 -4.47 6.34
CA TYR A 475 11.44 -5.55 5.39
C TYR A 475 10.87 -6.83 6.05
N GLY A 476 10.58 -6.79 7.36
CA GLY A 476 9.82 -7.83 8.06
C GLY A 476 10.42 -9.25 7.95
N ARG A 477 9.55 -10.28 7.89
CA ARG A 477 9.94 -11.70 7.92
C ARG A 477 10.90 -12.12 6.79
N SER A 478 10.92 -11.43 5.64
CA SER A 478 11.85 -11.67 4.53
C SER A 478 13.31 -11.30 4.85
N ALA A 479 13.55 -10.45 5.86
CA ALA A 479 14.89 -10.01 6.28
C ALA A 479 15.59 -10.91 7.32
N ARG A 480 14.91 -11.91 7.91
CA ARG A 480 15.54 -12.88 8.84
C ARG A 480 16.67 -13.69 8.19
N ASN A 481 16.72 -13.71 6.86
CA ASN A 481 17.73 -14.40 6.06
C ASN A 481 18.96 -13.54 5.73
N PHE A 482 19.04 -12.29 6.22
CA PHE A 482 20.09 -11.36 5.83
C PHE A 482 21.53 -11.82 6.20
N PRO A 483 21.80 -12.34 7.42
CA PRO A 483 23.10 -12.93 7.75
C PRO A 483 23.42 -14.18 6.92
N ALA A 484 22.41 -14.96 6.56
CA ALA A 484 22.54 -16.17 5.74
C ALA A 484 22.85 -15.82 4.27
N LEU A 485 22.25 -14.75 3.72
CA LEU A 485 22.55 -14.24 2.38
C LEU A 485 23.99 -13.72 2.31
N ALA A 486 24.43 -12.95 3.31
CA ALA A 486 25.82 -12.49 3.40
C ALA A 486 26.82 -13.66 3.54
N ALA A 487 26.46 -14.71 4.28
CA ALA A 487 27.24 -15.94 4.40
C ALA A 487 27.29 -16.75 3.09
N ALA A 488 26.20 -16.80 2.31
CA ALA A 488 26.15 -17.45 1.00
C ALA A 488 27.06 -16.77 -0.03
N TYR A 489 27.15 -15.43 -0.01
CA TYR A 489 28.09 -14.66 -0.84
C TYR A 489 29.56 -14.84 -0.40
N LEU A 490 29.84 -14.91 0.92
CA LEU A 490 31.18 -15.20 1.45
C LEU A 490 31.68 -16.60 1.10
N SER A 491 30.77 -17.56 0.99
CA SER A 491 31.06 -18.97 0.69
C SER A 491 31.20 -19.25 -0.82
N GLY A 492 31.01 -18.24 -1.67
CA GLY A 492 31.08 -18.38 -3.14
C GLY A 492 29.90 -19.15 -3.77
N ALA A 493 28.86 -19.49 -2.99
CA ALA A 493 27.71 -20.26 -3.46
C ALA A 493 26.75 -19.46 -4.37
N ALA A 494 26.85 -18.12 -4.35
CA ALA A 494 26.01 -17.21 -5.11
C ALA A 494 26.75 -16.52 -6.28
N ALA A 495 27.64 -17.24 -6.96
CA ALA A 495 28.18 -16.79 -8.24
C ALA A 495 27.17 -17.14 -9.36
N ALA A 496 26.50 -16.11 -9.89
CA ALA A 496 25.77 -16.09 -11.15
C ALA A 496 24.54 -17.02 -11.28
N ARG A 497 23.38 -16.58 -10.76
CA ARG A 497 22.07 -16.83 -11.40
C ARG A 497 21.12 -15.65 -11.10
N PRO A 498 20.36 -15.17 -12.10
CA PRO A 498 19.40 -14.09 -11.88
C PRO A 498 18.22 -14.65 -11.08
N VAL A 499 17.98 -14.08 -9.89
CA VAL A 499 16.70 -14.20 -9.21
C VAL A 499 15.69 -13.45 -10.07
N VAL A 500 14.55 -14.10 -10.37
CA VAL A 500 13.45 -13.57 -11.19
C VAL A 500 13.05 -12.17 -10.70
N GLU A 501 12.89 -11.24 -11.64
CA GLU A 501 12.61 -9.83 -11.38
C GLU A 501 11.15 -9.62 -10.99
N ASP A 502 10.87 -9.47 -9.69
CA ASP A 502 9.66 -8.81 -9.20
C ASP A 502 9.99 -8.00 -7.94
N GLY A 503 9.84 -6.67 -8.03
CA GLY A 503 9.94 -5.73 -6.90
C GLY A 503 11.26 -4.95 -6.76
N THR A 504 11.14 -3.63 -6.56
CA THR A 504 12.24 -2.69 -6.29
C THR A 504 12.99 -2.97 -4.97
N GLY A 505 12.37 -3.70 -4.03
CA GLY A 505 12.97 -4.08 -2.73
C GLY A 505 14.23 -4.96 -2.84
N ASP A 506 14.32 -5.80 -3.86
CA ASP A 506 15.39 -6.81 -4.00
C ASP A 506 16.76 -6.25 -4.41
N ARG A 507 16.80 -5.04 -4.98
CA ARG A 507 18.07 -4.39 -5.38
C ARG A 507 18.82 -3.82 -4.18
N LEU A 508 18.12 -3.22 -3.23
CA LEU A 508 18.71 -2.68 -1.99
C LEU A 508 19.23 -3.80 -1.10
N LEU A 509 18.47 -4.89 -0.94
CA LEU A 509 18.90 -6.09 -0.22
C LEU A 509 20.17 -6.71 -0.82
N ARG A 510 20.27 -6.81 -2.16
CA ARG A 510 21.49 -7.28 -2.85
C ARG A 510 22.69 -6.34 -2.66
N ALA A 511 22.48 -5.03 -2.78
CA ALA A 511 23.54 -4.04 -2.53
C ALA A 511 24.05 -4.13 -1.09
N PHE A 512 23.14 -4.30 -0.13
CA PHE A 512 23.44 -4.43 1.28
C PHE A 512 24.21 -5.74 1.56
N ALA A 513 23.80 -6.86 0.98
CA ALA A 513 24.48 -8.15 1.13
C ALA A 513 25.90 -8.13 0.55
N ARG A 514 26.11 -7.47 -0.60
CA ARG A 514 27.43 -7.32 -1.23
C ARG A 514 28.39 -6.46 -0.41
N VAL A 515 27.92 -5.34 0.13
CA VAL A 515 28.78 -4.48 0.98
C VAL A 515 29.08 -5.19 2.31
N SER A 516 28.09 -5.86 2.90
CA SER A 516 28.28 -6.62 4.15
C SER A 516 29.25 -7.79 3.99
N SER A 517 29.24 -8.49 2.84
CA SER A 517 30.21 -9.55 2.57
C SER A 517 31.63 -9.01 2.39
N GLN A 518 31.82 -7.85 1.75
CA GLN A 518 33.13 -7.20 1.63
C GLN A 518 33.71 -6.81 3.00
N VAL A 519 32.87 -6.27 3.89
CA VAL A 519 33.27 -5.91 5.26
C VAL A 519 33.55 -7.16 6.09
N LEU A 520 32.69 -8.18 6.03
CA LEU A 520 32.90 -9.45 6.73
C LEU A 520 34.11 -10.24 6.21
N ALA A 521 34.42 -10.20 4.91
CA ALA A 521 35.63 -10.82 4.36
C ALA A 521 36.90 -10.15 4.90
N ARG A 522 36.86 -8.84 5.12
CA ARG A 522 37.99 -8.05 5.63
C ARG A 522 38.18 -8.17 7.15
N TYR A 523 37.09 -8.29 7.92
CA TYR A 523 37.12 -8.25 9.39
C TYR A 523 36.62 -9.53 10.10
N GLY A 524 36.23 -10.58 9.36
CA GLY A 524 35.46 -11.74 9.85
C GLY A 524 36.25 -13.03 10.14
N LYS A 525 37.59 -13.01 10.23
CA LYS A 525 38.32 -14.20 10.72
C LYS A 525 38.13 -14.35 12.24
N ALA A 526 37.31 -15.32 12.65
CA ALA A 526 37.25 -15.84 14.03
C ALA A 526 38.44 -16.80 14.29
N PRO A 527 38.90 -16.96 15.54
CA PRO A 527 40.16 -17.66 15.85
C PRO A 527 40.06 -19.17 15.59
N ALA A 528 41.09 -19.74 14.97
CA ALA A 528 41.22 -21.20 14.78
C ALA A 528 41.47 -21.90 16.13
N ALA A 529 40.69 -22.92 16.46
CA ALA A 529 40.96 -23.81 17.59
C ALA A 529 41.84 -25.00 17.16
N SER A 530 42.69 -25.46 18.08
CA SER A 530 43.84 -26.34 17.86
C SER A 530 43.56 -27.66 17.13
N PRO A 531 44.47 -28.11 16.24
CA PRO A 531 44.40 -29.43 15.63
C PRO A 531 44.63 -30.53 16.68
N GLY A 532 43.65 -31.43 16.89
CA GLY A 532 43.80 -32.59 17.79
C GLY A 532 42.52 -33.21 18.36
N THR A 533 41.33 -32.61 18.18
CA THR A 533 40.07 -33.08 18.78
C THR A 533 39.57 -34.38 18.12
N GLY A 534 39.36 -35.45 18.91
CA GLY A 534 38.83 -36.73 18.43
C GLY A 534 37.33 -36.69 18.09
N PRO A 535 36.81 -37.67 17.30
CA PRO A 535 35.42 -37.67 16.83
C PRO A 535 34.40 -37.74 17.97
N GLY A 536 34.72 -38.41 19.08
CA GLY A 536 33.85 -38.47 20.27
C GLY A 536 33.65 -37.11 20.94
N GLU A 537 34.70 -36.29 21.06
CA GLU A 537 34.64 -34.98 21.70
C GLU A 537 33.87 -33.96 20.84
N LEU A 538 34.05 -34.02 19.51
CA LEU A 538 33.24 -33.25 18.56
C LEU A 538 31.76 -33.61 18.66
N THR A 539 31.47 -34.90 18.79
CA THR A 539 30.09 -35.42 18.90
C THR A 539 29.43 -35.01 20.21
N SER A 540 30.13 -35.14 21.35
CA SER A 540 29.61 -34.70 22.66
C SER A 540 29.31 -33.20 22.68
N ARG A 541 30.22 -32.38 22.15
CA ARG A 541 30.01 -30.93 22.08
C ARG A 541 28.87 -30.53 21.13
N ALA A 542 28.69 -31.28 20.04
CA ALA A 542 27.54 -31.11 19.17
C ALA A 542 26.24 -31.41 19.91
N HIS A 543 26.17 -32.51 20.68
CA HIS A 543 25.00 -32.84 21.48
C HIS A 543 24.67 -31.75 22.51
N GLU A 544 25.67 -31.24 23.25
CA GLU A 544 25.46 -30.15 24.21
C GLU A 544 24.90 -28.86 23.57
N LEU A 545 25.24 -28.59 22.32
CA LEU A 545 24.71 -27.45 21.57
C LEU A 545 23.28 -27.72 21.08
N LEU A 546 23.01 -28.93 20.59
CA LEU A 546 21.67 -29.32 20.14
C LEU A 546 20.68 -29.44 21.30
N ASP A 547 21.10 -29.92 22.47
CA ASP A 547 20.30 -29.95 23.69
C ASP A 547 19.98 -28.53 24.19
N ARG A 548 20.95 -27.61 24.09
CA ARG A 548 20.71 -26.18 24.35
C ARG A 548 19.75 -25.56 23.36
N TYR A 549 19.87 -25.88 22.07
CA TYR A 549 18.91 -25.45 21.07
C TYR A 549 17.50 -25.98 21.39
N ALA A 550 17.36 -27.26 21.76
CA ALA A 550 16.08 -27.85 22.14
C ALA A 550 15.46 -27.15 23.36
N GLY A 551 16.28 -26.67 24.31
CA GLY A 551 15.80 -25.94 25.49
C GLY A 551 15.59 -24.43 25.31
N GLN A 552 16.35 -23.77 24.43
CA GLN A 552 16.44 -22.30 24.35
C GLN A 552 16.07 -21.71 22.97
N GLY A 553 15.95 -22.53 21.91
CA GLY A 553 15.62 -22.09 20.56
C GLY A 553 16.70 -21.24 19.86
N THR A 554 17.95 -21.30 20.33
CA THR A 554 19.07 -20.51 19.81
C THR A 554 19.58 -21.07 18.47
N THR A 555 19.17 -20.46 17.36
CA THR A 555 19.56 -20.89 15.99
C THR A 555 21.08 -20.94 15.76
N ARG A 556 21.84 -20.12 16.48
CA ARG A 556 23.31 -20.17 16.48
C ARG A 556 23.86 -21.50 17.00
N ASP A 557 23.29 -22.04 18.08
CA ASP A 557 23.76 -23.29 18.67
C ASP A 557 23.44 -24.47 17.74
N LEU A 558 22.31 -24.41 17.04
CA LEU A 558 21.95 -25.35 15.98
C LEU A 558 22.97 -25.35 14.82
N ASP A 559 23.34 -24.17 14.31
CA ASP A 559 24.33 -24.04 13.23
C ASP A 559 25.73 -24.52 13.65
N GLU A 560 26.15 -24.19 14.88
CA GLU A 560 27.43 -24.64 15.42
C GLU A 560 27.44 -26.16 15.65
N GLY A 561 26.33 -26.72 16.16
CA GLY A 561 26.14 -28.16 16.33
C GLY A 561 26.20 -28.92 15.00
N ILE A 562 25.53 -28.43 13.96
CA ILE A 562 25.60 -28.99 12.60
C ILE A 562 27.05 -28.99 12.08
N GLY A 563 27.78 -27.88 12.27
CA GLY A 563 29.18 -27.78 11.89
C GLY A 563 30.08 -28.81 12.58
N LEU A 564 29.84 -29.09 13.87
CA LEU A 564 30.57 -30.10 14.62
C LEU A 564 30.22 -31.53 14.18
N LEU A 565 28.95 -31.83 13.89
CA LEU A 565 28.53 -33.14 13.39
C LEU A 565 29.15 -33.45 12.01
N ARG A 566 29.22 -32.47 11.10
CA ARG A 566 29.90 -32.64 9.80
C ARG A 566 31.38 -32.99 9.99
N ARG A 567 32.08 -32.27 10.88
CA ARG A 567 33.49 -32.55 11.19
C ARG A 567 33.69 -33.90 11.88
N ALA A 568 32.78 -34.30 12.78
CA ALA A 568 32.81 -35.63 13.39
C ALA A 568 32.68 -36.73 12.31
N LEU A 569 31.81 -36.52 11.33
CA LEU A 569 31.62 -37.45 10.21
C LEU A 569 32.84 -37.54 9.27
N GLU A 570 33.65 -36.49 9.14
CA GLU A 570 34.91 -36.52 8.37
C GLU A 570 35.99 -37.37 9.05
N VAL A 571 36.06 -37.32 10.39
CA VAL A 571 37.10 -37.98 11.18
C VAL A 571 36.74 -39.43 11.52
N GLU A 572 35.45 -39.74 11.66
CA GLU A 572 34.97 -41.06 12.09
C GLU A 572 35.22 -42.16 11.04
N ARG A 573 35.79 -43.29 11.47
CA ARG A 573 36.19 -44.42 10.60
C ARG A 573 35.25 -45.62 10.71
N TRP A 574 34.55 -45.80 11.83
CA TRP A 574 33.67 -46.95 12.04
C TRP A 574 32.31 -46.77 11.36
N GLN A 575 31.88 -47.76 10.57
CA GLN A 575 30.67 -47.63 9.74
C GLN A 575 29.38 -47.43 10.56
N ASP A 576 29.25 -48.10 11.71
CA ASP A 576 28.07 -47.98 12.57
C ASP A 576 28.00 -46.61 13.27
N ASP A 577 29.13 -46.08 13.72
CA ASP A 577 29.19 -44.74 14.33
C ASP A 577 28.96 -43.64 13.28
N ARG A 578 29.51 -43.80 12.07
CA ARG A 578 29.17 -42.94 10.93
C ARG A 578 27.67 -42.97 10.61
N ARG A 579 27.01 -44.13 10.73
CA ARG A 579 25.56 -44.26 10.49
C ARG A 579 24.77 -43.48 11.55
N ARG A 580 25.13 -43.61 12.83
CA ARG A 580 24.51 -42.84 13.92
C ARG A 580 24.72 -41.34 13.76
N LEU A 581 25.93 -40.90 13.41
CA LEU A 581 26.24 -39.49 13.14
C LEU A 581 25.43 -38.93 11.97
N ARG A 582 25.25 -39.72 10.90
CA ARG A 582 24.40 -39.33 9.77
C ARG A 582 22.94 -39.15 10.18
N SER A 583 22.37 -40.08 10.94
CA SER A 583 21.00 -39.93 11.46
C SER A 583 20.84 -38.70 12.34
N ARG A 584 21.82 -38.40 13.20
CA ARG A 584 21.83 -37.18 14.03
C ARG A 584 21.99 -35.89 13.22
N LEU A 585 22.82 -35.91 12.19
CA LEU A 585 22.99 -34.77 11.29
C LEU A 585 21.72 -34.51 10.48
N ALA A 586 21.04 -35.56 9.99
CA ALA A 586 19.76 -35.43 9.31
C ALA A 586 18.68 -34.82 10.22
N ASP A 587 18.60 -35.25 11.49
CA ASP A 587 17.72 -34.69 12.52
C ASP A 587 17.98 -33.19 12.75
N ALA A 588 19.25 -32.80 12.95
CA ALA A 588 19.62 -31.39 13.12
C ALA A 588 19.34 -30.52 11.88
N LEU A 589 19.53 -31.07 10.67
CA LEU A 589 19.20 -30.39 9.42
C LEU A 589 17.69 -30.23 9.24
N LEU A 590 16.90 -31.22 9.66
CA LEU A 590 15.45 -31.13 9.67
C LEU A 590 14.96 -30.07 10.67
N ALA A 591 15.54 -30.01 11.87
CA ALA A 591 15.26 -28.96 12.85
C ALA A 591 15.62 -27.56 12.31
N ARG A 592 16.71 -27.45 11.53
CA ARG A 592 17.09 -26.19 10.85
C ARG A 592 16.09 -25.79 9.78
N TRP A 593 15.58 -26.75 8.99
CA TRP A 593 14.49 -26.49 8.05
C TRP A 593 13.25 -25.97 8.76
N GLN A 594 12.84 -26.61 9.85
CA GLN A 594 11.66 -26.19 10.62
C GLN A 594 11.83 -24.78 11.22
N ALA A 595 13.06 -24.41 11.62
CA ALA A 595 13.34 -23.09 12.19
C ALA A 595 13.49 -21.97 11.15
N ALA A 596 14.03 -22.26 9.95
CA ALA A 596 14.49 -21.24 9.00
C ALA A 596 13.99 -21.39 7.55
N GLY A 597 13.39 -22.52 7.17
CA GLY A 597 12.84 -22.75 5.82
C GLY A 597 13.90 -22.76 4.70
N THR A 598 15.15 -23.12 4.99
CA THR A 598 16.25 -23.17 4.01
C THR A 598 16.20 -24.44 3.15
N ALA A 599 15.83 -24.32 1.86
CA ALA A 599 15.58 -25.46 0.96
C ALA A 599 16.75 -26.48 0.90
N ASP A 600 17.98 -25.98 1.00
CA ASP A 600 19.20 -26.79 1.03
C ASP A 600 19.27 -27.76 2.21
N SER A 601 18.62 -27.43 3.35
CA SER A 601 18.64 -28.26 4.56
C SER A 601 17.79 -29.51 4.43
N LEU A 602 16.62 -29.45 3.78
CA LEU A 602 15.83 -30.65 3.50
C LEU A 602 16.53 -31.58 2.52
N ARG A 603 17.12 -31.00 1.47
CA ARG A 603 17.90 -31.74 0.49
C ARG A 603 19.03 -32.51 1.18
N GLU A 604 19.87 -31.80 1.94
CA GLU A 604 21.01 -32.39 2.64
C GLU A 604 20.56 -33.40 3.71
N ALA A 605 19.43 -33.17 4.39
CA ALA A 605 18.87 -34.12 5.34
C ALA A 605 18.55 -35.46 4.66
N TYR A 606 17.89 -35.42 3.50
CA TYR A 606 17.64 -36.62 2.68
C TYR A 606 18.96 -37.24 2.21
N GLU A 607 19.83 -36.44 1.57
CA GLU A 607 21.30 -36.55 1.45
C GLU A 607 21.98 -37.57 2.34
N VAL A 608 22.08 -37.13 3.58
CA VAL A 608 22.89 -37.69 4.64
C VAL A 608 22.22 -38.90 5.29
N LEU A 609 20.88 -38.95 5.30
CA LEU A 609 20.14 -40.04 5.93
C LEU A 609 20.54 -41.39 5.31
N PRO A 610 20.98 -42.36 6.13
CA PRO A 610 21.26 -43.70 5.62
C PRO A 610 19.94 -44.37 5.23
N ARG A 611 19.95 -45.19 4.16
CA ARG A 611 18.79 -46.04 3.83
C ARG A 611 18.34 -46.79 5.09
N PRO A 612 17.07 -46.67 5.50
CA PRO A 612 16.63 -47.20 6.78
C PRO A 612 16.65 -48.72 6.77
N ARG A 613 16.98 -49.30 7.93
CA ARG A 613 16.84 -50.74 8.14
C ARG A 613 15.46 -51.00 8.72
N LYS A 614 14.76 -52.02 8.23
CA LYS A 614 13.46 -52.46 8.79
C LYS A 614 13.52 -52.75 10.30
N SER A 615 14.71 -53.10 10.80
CA SER A 615 14.96 -53.34 12.22
C SER A 615 15.14 -52.08 13.07
N ASN A 616 15.17 -50.87 12.49
CA ASN A 616 15.31 -49.61 13.23
C ASN A 616 14.12 -48.65 12.95
N PRO A 617 13.06 -48.70 13.77
CA PRO A 617 11.87 -47.86 13.61
C PRO A 617 12.15 -46.35 13.62
N ALA A 618 13.18 -45.90 14.36
CA ALA A 618 13.51 -44.47 14.43
C ALA A 618 14.03 -43.91 13.11
N GLU A 619 14.74 -44.72 12.31
CA GLU A 619 15.20 -44.31 10.98
C GLU A 619 14.04 -44.26 9.98
N LEU A 620 13.09 -45.20 10.06
CA LEU A 620 11.87 -45.19 9.23
C LEU A 620 11.01 -43.95 9.51
N ILE A 621 10.87 -43.58 10.79
CA ILE A 621 10.16 -42.37 11.21
C ILE A 621 10.86 -41.11 10.69
N MET A 622 12.19 -41.03 10.84
CA MET A 622 12.97 -39.88 10.36
C MET A 622 12.88 -39.71 8.83
N GLU A 623 13.01 -40.81 8.07
CA GLU A 623 12.84 -40.79 6.61
C GLU A 623 11.44 -40.30 6.24
N ALA A 624 10.40 -40.86 6.86
CA ALA A 624 9.03 -40.45 6.61
C ALA A 624 8.81 -38.96 6.92
N GLN A 625 9.34 -38.43 8.02
CA GLN A 625 9.24 -37.00 8.35
C GLN A 625 9.92 -36.12 7.28
N ILE A 626 11.11 -36.50 6.82
CA ILE A 626 11.82 -35.78 5.75
C ILE A 626 11.00 -35.82 4.45
N LEU A 627 10.47 -36.99 4.07
CA LEU A 627 9.63 -37.15 2.89
C LEU A 627 8.35 -36.30 2.96
N LEU A 628 7.68 -36.27 4.11
CA LEU A 628 6.49 -35.43 4.34
C LEU A 628 6.81 -33.93 4.16
N HIS A 629 7.94 -33.47 4.70
CA HIS A 629 8.35 -32.08 4.56
C HIS A 629 8.78 -31.72 3.13
N ILE A 630 9.44 -32.65 2.41
CA ILE A 630 9.75 -32.49 0.99
C ILE A 630 8.47 -32.38 0.16
N ALA A 631 7.50 -33.27 0.42
CA ALA A 631 6.22 -33.27 -0.29
C ALA A 631 5.46 -31.95 -0.07
N ALA A 632 5.42 -31.44 1.16
CA ALA A 632 4.78 -30.17 1.47
C ALA A 632 5.46 -28.95 0.79
N ASP A 633 6.79 -28.95 0.65
CA ASP A 633 7.50 -27.87 -0.07
C ASP A 633 7.24 -27.92 -1.58
N LEU A 634 7.17 -29.14 -2.14
CA LEU A 634 6.82 -29.36 -3.55
C LEU A 634 5.40 -28.86 -3.89
N GLU A 635 4.48 -28.87 -2.94
CA GLU A 635 3.12 -28.33 -3.11
C GLU A 635 3.06 -26.79 -3.10
N THR A 636 3.79 -26.16 -2.18
CA THR A 636 3.55 -24.76 -1.80
C THR A 636 4.40 -23.75 -2.55
N ALA A 637 5.65 -24.10 -2.89
CA ALA A 637 6.62 -23.10 -3.35
C ALA A 637 7.52 -23.57 -4.50
N GLY A 638 7.62 -24.89 -4.76
CA GLY A 638 8.55 -25.42 -5.75
C GLY A 638 10.03 -25.04 -5.49
N ARG A 639 10.36 -24.57 -4.28
CA ARG A 639 11.70 -24.09 -3.91
C ARG A 639 12.70 -25.23 -3.85
N ALA A 640 12.29 -26.39 -3.32
CA ALA A 640 13.11 -27.60 -3.33
C ALA A 640 13.10 -28.31 -4.68
N ALA A 641 12.08 -28.14 -5.54
CA ALA A 641 11.95 -28.90 -6.79
C ALA A 641 13.18 -28.78 -7.72
N ALA A 642 13.79 -27.59 -7.78
CA ALA A 642 15.02 -27.34 -8.56
C ALA A 642 16.31 -27.86 -7.88
N THR A 643 16.23 -28.28 -6.62
CA THR A 643 17.36 -28.67 -5.77
C THR A 643 17.25 -30.09 -5.22
N LEU A 644 16.18 -30.84 -5.55
CA LEU A 644 16.03 -32.21 -5.09
C LEU A 644 17.20 -33.07 -5.62
N PRO A 645 17.72 -34.02 -4.82
CA PRO A 645 18.78 -34.91 -5.26
C PRO A 645 18.34 -35.69 -6.49
N ALA A 646 19.22 -35.89 -7.49
CA ALA A 646 18.90 -36.68 -8.67
C ALA A 646 18.34 -38.07 -8.31
N ARG A 647 18.90 -38.69 -7.26
CA ARG A 647 18.46 -39.98 -6.73
C ARG A 647 17.03 -39.99 -6.17
N PHE A 648 16.45 -38.84 -5.80
CA PHE A 648 15.14 -38.78 -5.16
C PHE A 648 14.02 -39.19 -6.12
N ALA A 649 14.02 -38.64 -7.34
CA ALA A 649 13.04 -38.99 -8.35
C ALA A 649 13.29 -40.40 -8.92
N ASP A 650 14.56 -40.84 -8.96
CA ASP A 650 14.93 -42.21 -9.31
C ASP A 650 14.47 -43.25 -8.26
N ASP A 651 14.65 -42.96 -6.96
CA ASP A 651 14.20 -43.82 -5.85
C ASP A 651 12.65 -43.98 -5.88
N LEU A 652 11.93 -42.95 -6.35
CA LEU A 652 10.47 -42.97 -6.55
C LEU A 652 10.03 -43.54 -7.91
N GLY A 653 10.97 -43.85 -8.81
CA GLY A 653 10.71 -44.52 -10.10
C GLY A 653 10.20 -43.62 -11.23
N GLU A 654 10.11 -42.31 -11.03
CA GLU A 654 9.57 -41.36 -12.03
C GLU A 654 10.38 -40.05 -12.15
N PRO A 655 11.53 -40.08 -12.87
CA PRO A 655 12.47 -38.95 -12.93
C PRO A 655 11.97 -37.70 -13.66
N HIS A 656 10.89 -37.80 -14.43
CA HIS A 656 10.31 -36.69 -15.22
C HIS A 656 8.91 -36.27 -14.74
N ALA A 657 8.50 -36.72 -13.55
CA ALA A 657 7.21 -36.38 -12.97
C ALA A 657 7.11 -34.88 -12.60
N THR A 658 5.89 -34.34 -12.68
CA THR A 658 5.60 -32.97 -12.20
C THR A 658 5.85 -32.86 -10.69
N SER A 659 6.14 -31.67 -10.17
CA SER A 659 6.35 -31.45 -8.73
C SER A 659 5.20 -31.98 -7.86
N ARG A 660 3.97 -31.86 -8.37
CA ARG A 660 2.75 -32.35 -7.70
C ARG A 660 2.70 -33.89 -7.67
N ARG A 661 3.08 -34.55 -8.76
CA ARG A 661 3.18 -36.02 -8.80
C ARG A 661 4.31 -36.55 -7.93
N LEU A 662 5.47 -35.88 -7.90
CA LEU A 662 6.55 -36.20 -6.97
C LEU A 662 6.14 -36.03 -5.51
N ALA A 663 5.35 -35.00 -5.18
CA ALA A 663 4.80 -34.84 -3.83
C ALA A 663 3.87 -36.01 -3.45
N LEU A 664 2.98 -36.42 -4.36
CA LEU A 664 2.10 -37.58 -4.15
C LEU A 664 2.89 -38.87 -3.91
N LEU A 665 3.92 -39.13 -4.72
CA LEU A 665 4.79 -40.29 -4.58
C LEU A 665 5.55 -40.25 -3.24
N ALA A 666 6.04 -39.08 -2.82
CA ALA A 666 6.71 -38.91 -1.53
C ALA A 666 5.78 -39.18 -0.33
N TYR A 667 4.51 -38.74 -0.36
CA TYR A 667 3.54 -39.10 0.68
C TYR A 667 3.28 -40.61 0.75
N ARG A 668 3.17 -41.26 -0.41
CA ARG A 668 2.95 -42.71 -0.49
C ARG A 668 4.14 -43.49 0.07
N GLU A 669 5.35 -43.09 -0.32
CA GLU A 669 6.59 -43.69 0.15
C GLU A 669 6.72 -43.52 1.66
N ALA A 670 6.51 -42.31 2.19
CA ALA A 670 6.50 -42.06 3.64
C ALA A 670 5.53 -42.98 4.38
N ARG A 671 4.32 -43.14 3.85
CA ARG A 671 3.30 -44.03 4.43
C ARG A 671 3.73 -45.49 4.40
N GLN A 672 4.28 -45.96 3.28
CA GLN A 672 4.78 -47.32 3.12
C GLN A 672 5.91 -47.62 4.10
N ARG A 673 6.85 -46.70 4.29
CA ARG A 673 7.95 -46.85 5.27
C ARG A 673 7.44 -47.01 6.70
N LEU A 674 6.41 -46.25 7.06
CA LEU A 674 5.79 -46.33 8.38
C LEU A 674 4.96 -47.61 8.58
N GLU A 675 4.50 -48.27 7.51
CA GLU A 675 3.86 -49.60 7.58
C GLU A 675 4.84 -50.72 7.91
N GLU A 676 6.13 -50.53 7.62
CA GLU A 676 7.18 -51.50 7.93
C GLU A 676 7.57 -51.52 9.42
N ILE A 677 7.05 -50.59 10.24
CA ILE A 677 7.33 -50.55 11.68
C ILE A 677 6.74 -51.81 12.34
N PRO A 678 7.57 -52.66 12.97
CA PRO A 678 7.10 -53.90 13.57
C PRO A 678 6.20 -53.62 14.78
N LEU A 679 5.14 -54.42 14.92
CA LEU A 679 4.18 -54.32 16.03
C LEU A 679 4.82 -54.44 17.44
N GLY A 680 5.99 -55.07 17.52
CA GLY A 680 6.78 -55.21 18.77
C GLY A 680 7.77 -54.07 19.04
N ALA A 681 7.76 -53.00 18.26
CA ALA A 681 8.57 -51.80 18.52
C ALA A 681 8.12 -51.06 19.80
N GLU A 682 8.92 -50.09 20.25
CA GLU A 682 8.57 -49.25 21.39
C GLU A 682 7.19 -48.59 21.19
N PRO A 683 6.27 -48.65 22.17
CA PRO A 683 4.91 -48.12 22.01
C PRO A 683 4.84 -46.65 21.58
N SER A 684 5.79 -45.81 22.01
CA SER A 684 5.89 -44.41 21.62
C SER A 684 6.13 -44.24 20.11
N LEU A 685 7.06 -45.03 19.55
CA LEU A 685 7.40 -45.03 18.12
C LEU A 685 6.25 -45.59 17.27
N VAL A 686 5.55 -46.61 17.77
CA VAL A 686 4.36 -47.14 17.07
C VAL A 686 3.25 -46.08 17.01
N THR A 687 2.99 -45.39 18.12
CA THR A 687 1.99 -44.31 18.17
C THR A 687 2.37 -43.15 17.25
N GLN A 688 3.63 -42.71 17.26
CA GLN A 688 4.15 -41.68 16.35
C GLN A 688 4.05 -42.12 14.88
N GLY A 689 4.31 -43.39 14.58
CA GLY A 689 4.17 -43.95 13.24
C GLY A 689 2.73 -43.91 12.73
N ILE A 690 1.74 -44.20 13.58
CA ILE A 690 0.31 -44.11 13.21
C ILE A 690 -0.09 -42.66 12.90
N GLU A 691 0.34 -41.70 13.72
CA GLU A 691 0.08 -40.27 13.50
C GLU A 691 0.67 -39.78 12.17
N LEU A 692 1.93 -40.13 11.88
CA LEU A 692 2.58 -39.75 10.62
C LEU A 692 1.94 -40.44 9.39
N ARG A 693 1.44 -41.69 9.52
CA ARG A 693 0.69 -42.36 8.44
C ARG A 693 -0.63 -41.66 8.16
N ALA A 694 -1.36 -41.28 9.19
CA ALA A 694 -2.60 -40.50 9.05
C ALA A 694 -2.31 -39.16 8.38
N THR A 695 -1.25 -38.47 8.79
CA THR A 695 -0.81 -37.20 8.20
C THR A 695 -0.46 -37.35 6.72
N ALA A 696 0.32 -38.39 6.36
CA ALA A 696 0.65 -38.69 4.96
C ALA A 696 -0.60 -38.91 4.10
N ALA A 697 -1.57 -39.68 4.62
CA ALA A 697 -2.83 -39.96 3.93
C ALA A 697 -3.69 -38.69 3.76
N LEU A 698 -3.81 -37.84 4.79
CA LEU A 698 -4.54 -36.56 4.71
C LEU A 698 -3.93 -35.63 3.66
N CYS A 699 -2.61 -35.46 3.68
CA CYS A 699 -1.92 -34.57 2.75
C CYS A 699 -2.03 -35.08 1.31
N ALA A 700 -1.83 -36.39 1.09
CA ALA A 700 -2.00 -37.00 -0.23
C ALA A 700 -3.44 -36.86 -0.76
N ALA A 701 -4.44 -37.09 0.10
CA ALA A 701 -5.85 -36.93 -0.25
C ALA A 701 -6.17 -35.48 -0.62
N SER A 702 -5.69 -34.52 0.18
CA SER A 702 -5.90 -33.09 -0.03
C SER A 702 -5.23 -32.59 -1.33
N LEU A 703 -4.04 -33.11 -1.64
CA LEU A 703 -3.34 -32.80 -2.88
C LEU A 703 -4.14 -33.25 -4.10
N VAL A 704 -4.58 -34.51 -4.11
CA VAL A 704 -5.37 -35.07 -5.22
C VAL A 704 -6.73 -34.38 -5.35
N ALA A 705 -7.41 -34.08 -4.25
CA ALA A 705 -8.69 -33.38 -4.27
C ALA A 705 -8.59 -31.98 -4.91
N ARG A 706 -7.46 -31.27 -4.74
CA ARG A 706 -7.22 -29.95 -5.33
C ARG A 706 -6.75 -29.99 -6.78
N VAL A 707 -5.97 -31.00 -7.15
CA VAL A 707 -5.23 -31.03 -8.43
C VAL A 707 -5.87 -31.97 -9.45
N GLY A 708 -6.76 -32.87 -9.03
CA GLY A 708 -7.44 -33.81 -9.92
C GLY A 708 -6.49 -34.82 -10.55
N HIS A 709 -6.66 -35.09 -11.85
CA HIS A 709 -5.93 -36.13 -12.57
C HIS A 709 -4.44 -35.84 -12.77
N ASP A 710 -4.01 -34.57 -12.73
CA ASP A 710 -2.61 -34.19 -13.01
C ASP A 710 -1.59 -34.79 -12.03
N ALA A 711 -2.03 -35.19 -10.83
CA ALA A 711 -1.19 -35.84 -9.83
C ALA A 711 -1.23 -37.38 -9.91
N LEU A 712 -2.31 -37.98 -10.43
CA LEU A 712 -2.59 -39.42 -10.37
C LEU A 712 -2.14 -40.17 -11.62
N GLY A 713 -1.86 -41.47 -11.49
CA GLY A 713 -1.64 -42.36 -12.63
C GLY A 713 -2.96 -42.73 -13.33
N PRO A 714 -2.93 -43.09 -14.63
CA PRO A 714 -4.14 -43.45 -15.40
C PRO A 714 -4.85 -44.72 -14.88
N GLU A 715 -4.20 -45.55 -14.07
CA GLU A 715 -4.72 -46.83 -13.58
C GLU A 715 -5.45 -46.75 -12.23
N GLU A 716 -5.52 -45.57 -11.60
CA GLU A 716 -5.88 -45.43 -10.18
C GLU A 716 -7.34 -45.02 -9.91
N GLY A 717 -8.18 -45.01 -10.95
CA GLY A 717 -9.60 -44.64 -10.87
C GLY A 717 -9.82 -43.12 -10.92
N THR A 718 -11.00 -42.66 -10.45
CA THR A 718 -11.32 -41.24 -10.42
C THR A 718 -10.60 -40.53 -9.25
N PRO A 719 -10.07 -39.30 -9.42
CA PRO A 719 -9.36 -38.59 -8.37
C PRO A 719 -10.17 -38.39 -7.10
N GLN A 720 -11.48 -38.15 -7.27
CA GLN A 720 -12.41 -37.93 -6.17
C GLN A 720 -12.62 -39.21 -5.33
N GLU A 721 -12.79 -40.37 -5.95
CA GLU A 721 -12.91 -41.66 -5.25
C GLU A 721 -11.61 -42.05 -4.57
N TRP A 722 -10.47 -41.83 -5.23
CA TRP A 722 -9.17 -42.11 -4.66
C TRP A 722 -8.94 -41.27 -3.39
N ALA A 723 -9.20 -39.96 -3.47
CA ALA A 723 -9.08 -39.04 -2.34
C ALA A 723 -10.03 -39.41 -1.20
N ALA A 724 -11.28 -39.78 -1.50
CA ALA A 724 -12.26 -40.24 -0.51
C ALA A 724 -11.72 -41.42 0.32
N ARG A 725 -11.22 -42.47 -0.36
CA ARG A 725 -10.61 -43.64 0.32
C ARG A 725 -9.42 -43.24 1.20
N GLN A 726 -8.62 -42.25 0.79
CA GLN A 726 -7.50 -41.79 1.60
C GLN A 726 -7.94 -40.97 2.81
N PHE A 727 -8.97 -40.13 2.69
CA PHE A 727 -9.57 -39.43 3.85
C PHE A 727 -10.18 -40.40 4.87
N GLU A 728 -10.89 -41.43 4.42
CA GLU A 728 -11.42 -42.47 5.30
C GLU A 728 -10.32 -43.24 6.02
N GLN A 729 -9.26 -43.64 5.30
CA GLN A 729 -8.10 -44.31 5.88
C GLN A 729 -7.40 -43.43 6.92
N ALA A 730 -7.24 -42.14 6.61
CA ALA A 730 -6.65 -41.18 7.53
C ALA A 730 -7.49 -41.01 8.81
N ALA A 731 -8.81 -40.86 8.68
CA ALA A 731 -9.72 -40.78 9.82
C ALA A 731 -9.63 -42.04 10.70
N GLY A 732 -9.63 -43.24 10.07
CA GLY A 732 -9.47 -44.50 10.79
C GLY A 732 -8.13 -44.62 11.54
N LEU A 733 -7.02 -44.19 10.93
CA LEU A 733 -5.72 -44.14 11.58
C LEU A 733 -5.68 -43.11 12.72
N ALA A 734 -6.34 -41.96 12.56
CA ALA A 734 -6.43 -40.94 13.60
C ALA A 734 -7.24 -41.43 14.81
N THR A 735 -8.32 -42.18 14.59
CA THR A 735 -9.06 -42.88 15.66
C THR A 735 -8.19 -43.90 16.37
N GLN A 736 -7.41 -44.70 15.64
CA GLN A 736 -6.45 -45.64 16.24
C GLN A 736 -5.38 -44.92 17.08
N HIS A 737 -4.89 -43.77 16.60
CA HIS A 737 -3.95 -42.93 17.33
C HIS A 737 -4.57 -42.42 18.64
N ARG A 738 -5.77 -41.85 18.61
CA ARG A 738 -6.49 -41.40 19.82
C ARG A 738 -6.72 -42.54 20.81
N LEU A 739 -7.12 -43.72 20.34
CA LEU A 739 -7.35 -44.88 21.23
C LEU A 739 -6.07 -45.35 21.94
N ARG A 740 -4.89 -45.05 21.41
CA ARG A 740 -3.58 -45.37 22.01
C ARG A 740 -2.97 -44.20 22.79
N ASN A 741 -3.45 -42.99 22.57
CA ASN A 741 -2.91 -41.75 23.12
C ASN A 741 -4.06 -40.90 23.68
N GLU A 742 -4.24 -40.92 24.99
CA GLU A 742 -5.34 -40.21 25.67
C GLU A 742 -5.12 -38.70 25.79
N ARG A 743 -4.00 -38.17 25.29
CA ARG A 743 -3.70 -36.73 25.33
C ARG A 743 -4.73 -35.93 24.52
N PRO A 744 -5.06 -34.69 24.95
CA PRO A 744 -5.96 -33.81 24.19
C PRO A 744 -5.52 -33.61 22.73
N SER A 745 -4.21 -33.52 22.47
CA SER A 745 -3.66 -33.38 21.11
C SER A 745 -4.05 -34.50 20.15
N ALA A 746 -4.18 -35.74 20.64
CA ALA A 746 -4.59 -36.87 19.81
C ALA A 746 -6.07 -36.82 19.42
N ARG A 747 -6.93 -36.35 20.34
CA ARG A 747 -8.36 -36.10 20.08
C ARG A 747 -8.54 -34.94 19.10
N LEU A 748 -7.75 -33.87 19.24
CA LEU A 748 -7.76 -32.75 18.29
C LEU A 748 -7.36 -33.20 16.88
N PHE A 749 -6.34 -34.06 16.77
CA PHE A 749 -5.89 -34.61 15.51
C PHE A 749 -6.98 -35.47 14.82
N GLU A 750 -7.67 -36.34 15.57
CA GLU A 750 -8.82 -37.11 15.04
C GLU A 750 -9.95 -36.19 14.58
N ALA A 751 -10.33 -35.19 15.38
CA ALA A 751 -11.38 -34.26 15.01
C ALA A 751 -11.07 -33.50 13.71
N ARG A 752 -9.82 -33.08 13.50
CA ARG A 752 -9.37 -32.45 12.23
C ARG A 752 -9.38 -33.41 11.05
N ALA A 753 -8.99 -34.67 11.25
CA ALA A 753 -9.05 -35.69 10.20
C ALA A 753 -10.50 -35.96 9.76
N LEU A 754 -11.42 -36.06 10.72
CA LEU A 754 -12.86 -36.23 10.47
C LEU A 754 -13.48 -35.00 9.78
N LEU A 755 -13.09 -33.78 10.17
CA LEU A 755 -13.53 -32.56 9.48
C LEU A 755 -13.03 -32.50 8.03
N ALA A 756 -11.80 -32.94 7.78
CA ALA A 756 -11.26 -33.02 6.42
C ALA A 756 -12.04 -34.02 5.54
N LEU A 757 -12.36 -35.20 6.10
CA LEU A 757 -13.24 -36.18 5.44
C LEU A 757 -14.62 -35.58 5.16
N ALA A 758 -15.26 -34.93 6.14
CA ALA A 758 -16.58 -34.32 5.98
C ALA A 758 -16.59 -33.25 4.87
N ARG A 759 -15.57 -32.39 4.81
CA ARG A 759 -15.43 -31.37 3.76
C ARG A 759 -15.30 -31.98 2.36
N HIS A 760 -14.48 -33.03 2.23
CA HIS A 760 -14.29 -33.71 0.95
C HIS A 760 -15.58 -34.39 0.47
N GLU A 761 -16.23 -35.15 1.34
CA GLU A 761 -17.47 -35.87 1.02
C GLU A 761 -18.64 -34.92 0.69
N ALA A 762 -18.68 -33.76 1.33
CA ALA A 762 -19.67 -32.72 1.01
C ALA A 762 -19.42 -32.04 -0.35
N ALA A 763 -18.15 -31.88 -0.76
CA ALA A 763 -17.78 -31.14 -1.96
C ALA A 763 -17.67 -32.00 -3.24
N ARG A 764 -17.39 -33.31 -3.13
CA ARG A 764 -17.14 -34.16 -4.30
C ARG A 764 -18.42 -34.47 -5.09
N GLU A 765 -18.27 -34.86 -6.36
CA GLU A 765 -19.36 -35.33 -7.20
C GLU A 765 -19.69 -36.81 -6.91
N ALA A 766 -20.84 -37.29 -7.38
CA ALA A 766 -21.28 -38.66 -7.12
C ALA A 766 -20.56 -39.62 -8.07
N GLY A 767 -19.98 -40.69 -7.52
CA GLY A 767 -19.32 -41.72 -8.32
C GLY A 767 -20.32 -42.58 -9.12
N PRO A 768 -19.87 -43.30 -10.15
CA PRO A 768 -20.71 -44.20 -10.93
C PRO A 768 -21.29 -45.32 -10.04
N GLY A 769 -22.61 -45.35 -9.86
CA GLY A 769 -23.31 -46.35 -9.03
C GLY A 769 -23.39 -46.02 -7.54
N GLU A 770 -22.84 -44.89 -7.10
CA GLU A 770 -23.00 -44.40 -5.73
C GLU A 770 -24.32 -43.64 -5.58
N THR A 771 -25.04 -43.92 -4.48
CA THR A 771 -26.27 -43.18 -4.19
C THR A 771 -25.94 -41.87 -3.48
N VAL A 772 -26.35 -40.73 -4.07
CA VAL A 772 -26.18 -39.38 -3.50
C VAL A 772 -26.53 -39.30 -2.00
N PRO A 773 -27.60 -39.96 -1.49
CA PRO A 773 -27.91 -39.96 -0.06
C PRO A 773 -26.83 -40.60 0.83
N ALA A 774 -26.21 -41.71 0.42
CA ALA A 774 -25.24 -42.44 1.25
C ALA A 774 -23.96 -41.62 1.52
N ARG A 775 -23.53 -40.84 0.52
CA ARG A 775 -22.39 -39.93 0.64
C ARG A 775 -22.64 -38.82 1.65
N TYR A 776 -23.76 -38.12 1.51
CA TYR A 776 -24.12 -37.06 2.44
C TYR A 776 -24.26 -37.60 3.86
N GLU A 777 -24.76 -38.82 4.03
CA GLU A 777 -24.79 -39.50 5.32
C GLU A 777 -23.40 -39.70 5.94
N LEU A 778 -22.40 -40.12 5.16
CA LEU A 778 -21.02 -40.22 5.64
C LEU A 778 -20.45 -38.84 6.01
N ALA A 779 -20.67 -37.82 5.17
CA ALA A 779 -20.24 -36.45 5.43
C ALA A 779 -20.82 -35.92 6.75
N PHE A 780 -22.13 -36.13 6.97
CA PHE A 780 -22.84 -35.72 8.17
C PHE A 780 -22.31 -36.44 9.42
N GLN A 781 -22.10 -37.76 9.34
CA GLN A 781 -21.56 -38.54 10.47
C GLN A 781 -20.14 -38.09 10.84
N ALA A 782 -19.28 -37.87 9.84
CA ALA A 782 -17.93 -37.37 10.07
C ALA A 782 -17.93 -35.96 10.67
N ALA A 783 -18.80 -35.07 10.21
CA ALA A 783 -18.96 -33.72 10.75
C ALA A 783 -19.46 -33.72 12.20
N GLU A 784 -20.44 -34.57 12.53
CA GLU A 784 -20.96 -34.71 13.90
C GLU A 784 -19.89 -35.23 14.87
N LEU A 785 -19.11 -36.24 14.47
CA LEU A 785 -18.00 -36.75 15.28
C LEU A 785 -16.87 -35.73 15.45
N ALA A 786 -16.54 -34.97 14.39
CA ALA A 786 -15.57 -33.89 14.45
C ALA A 786 -16.01 -32.79 15.43
N GLU A 787 -17.27 -32.35 15.36
CA GLU A 787 -17.85 -31.34 16.27
C GLU A 787 -17.76 -31.79 17.73
N VAL A 788 -18.15 -33.04 18.03
CA VAL A 788 -18.04 -33.61 19.37
C VAL A 788 -16.58 -33.60 19.83
N GLY A 789 -15.65 -34.03 18.97
CA GLY A 789 -14.22 -34.05 19.28
C GLY A 789 -13.65 -32.67 19.61
N PHE A 790 -14.00 -31.64 18.83
CA PHE A 790 -13.57 -30.27 19.10
C PHE A 790 -14.18 -29.71 20.38
N ARG A 791 -15.49 -29.93 20.59
CA ARG A 791 -16.21 -29.48 21.79
C ARG A 791 -15.65 -30.09 23.07
N GLU A 792 -15.24 -31.35 23.04
CA GLU A 792 -14.59 -32.02 24.18
C GLU A 792 -13.16 -31.54 24.43
N VAL A 793 -12.38 -31.30 23.36
CA VAL A 793 -10.95 -30.98 23.50
C VAL A 793 -10.69 -29.52 23.86
N LEU A 794 -11.55 -28.59 23.41
CA LEU A 794 -11.39 -27.15 23.64
C LEU A 794 -11.20 -26.78 25.12
N PRO A 795 -12.06 -27.21 26.08
CA PRO A 795 -11.87 -26.86 27.49
C PRO A 795 -10.62 -27.50 28.11
N LEU A 796 -10.20 -28.69 27.63
CA LEU A 796 -9.00 -29.37 28.12
C LEU A 796 -7.74 -28.59 27.74
N LEU A 797 -7.60 -28.21 26.47
CA LEU A 797 -6.46 -27.43 25.99
C LEU A 797 -6.43 -26.02 26.60
N ALA A 798 -7.59 -25.40 26.81
CA ALA A 798 -7.67 -24.12 27.51
C ALA A 798 -7.15 -24.24 28.96
N ALA A 799 -7.48 -25.32 29.66
CA ALA A 799 -6.98 -25.59 31.01
C ALA A 799 -5.47 -25.91 31.05
N GLU A 800 -4.92 -26.52 30.00
CA GLU A 800 -3.49 -26.78 29.83
C GLU A 800 -2.67 -25.52 29.44
N GLY A 801 -3.33 -24.38 29.21
CA GLY A 801 -2.68 -23.12 28.86
C GLY A 801 -2.26 -23.02 27.39
N ALA A 802 -3.02 -23.68 26.48
CA ALA A 802 -2.82 -23.52 25.04
C ALA A 802 -2.92 -22.06 24.60
N ALA A 803 -2.20 -21.70 23.54
CA ALA A 803 -2.15 -20.32 23.09
C ALA A 803 -3.52 -19.83 22.54
N PRO A 804 -3.92 -18.57 22.76
CA PRO A 804 -5.23 -18.07 22.32
C PRO A 804 -5.52 -18.27 20.82
N HIS A 805 -4.51 -18.11 19.96
CA HIS A 805 -4.66 -18.34 18.52
C HIS A 805 -5.00 -19.79 18.16
N GLU A 806 -4.53 -20.77 18.94
CA GLU A 806 -4.86 -22.18 18.74
C GLU A 806 -6.30 -22.46 19.16
N LEU A 807 -6.74 -21.93 20.31
CA LEU A 807 -8.12 -22.02 20.78
C LEU A 807 -9.10 -21.38 19.77
N CYS A 808 -8.75 -20.21 19.23
CA CYS A 808 -9.50 -19.55 18.16
C CYS A 808 -9.67 -20.47 16.93
N ARG A 809 -8.59 -21.12 16.48
CA ARG A 809 -8.65 -22.07 15.34
C ARG A 809 -9.53 -23.28 15.63
N ILE A 810 -9.50 -23.81 16.85
CA ILE A 810 -10.37 -24.91 17.24
C ILE A 810 -11.84 -24.48 17.20
N CYS A 811 -12.18 -23.26 17.65
CA CYS A 811 -13.53 -22.73 17.52
C CYS A 811 -13.95 -22.57 16.04
N LEU A 812 -13.07 -22.07 15.17
CA LEU A 812 -13.32 -22.00 13.72
C LEU A 812 -13.55 -23.39 13.10
N ASP A 813 -12.74 -24.38 13.46
CA ASP A 813 -12.88 -25.77 13.02
C ASP A 813 -14.22 -26.36 13.54
N THR A 814 -14.63 -26.04 14.77
CA THR A 814 -15.91 -26.45 15.37
C THR A 814 -17.09 -25.86 14.60
N ALA A 815 -17.03 -24.57 14.26
CA ALA A 815 -18.07 -23.91 13.46
C ALA A 815 -18.18 -24.53 12.06
N ALA A 816 -17.04 -24.82 11.42
CA ALA A 816 -17.04 -25.49 10.13
C ALA A 816 -17.59 -26.92 10.19
N ALA A 817 -17.35 -27.66 11.27
CA ALA A 817 -17.96 -28.97 11.49
C ALA A 817 -19.48 -28.85 11.65
N LEU A 818 -19.97 -27.88 12.44
CA LEU A 818 -21.39 -27.60 12.62
C LEU A 818 -22.10 -27.26 11.29
N ASP A 819 -21.47 -26.45 10.44
CA ASP A 819 -21.99 -26.08 9.11
C ASP A 819 -22.20 -27.28 8.18
N LEU A 820 -21.46 -28.38 8.41
CA LEU A 820 -21.52 -29.60 7.61
C LEU A 820 -22.43 -30.68 8.23
N THR A 821 -23.14 -30.40 9.32
CA THR A 821 -24.07 -31.38 9.92
C THR A 821 -25.39 -31.47 9.15
N ARG A 822 -26.10 -32.61 9.26
CA ARG A 822 -27.37 -32.87 8.55
C ARG A 822 -28.41 -31.76 8.71
N HIS A 823 -28.41 -31.11 9.87
CA HIS A 823 -29.40 -30.11 10.25
C HIS A 823 -28.95 -28.66 10.02
N ALA A 824 -27.71 -28.42 9.58
CA ALA A 824 -27.15 -27.08 9.43
C ALA A 824 -28.04 -26.15 8.58
N GLU A 825 -28.51 -26.62 7.43
CA GLU A 825 -29.32 -25.82 6.50
C GLU A 825 -30.80 -25.71 6.87
N ARG A 826 -31.29 -26.43 7.88
CA ARG A 826 -32.74 -26.54 8.15
C ARG A 826 -33.14 -26.19 9.58
N ASP A 827 -32.19 -26.20 10.51
CA ASP A 827 -32.46 -25.98 11.93
C ASP A 827 -31.86 -24.65 12.42
N PRO A 828 -32.71 -23.66 12.78
CA PRO A 828 -32.27 -22.39 13.37
C PRO A 828 -31.45 -22.55 14.66
N ARG A 829 -31.65 -23.64 15.43
CA ARG A 829 -30.86 -23.86 16.68
C ARG A 829 -29.40 -24.20 16.36
N THR A 830 -29.18 -25.01 15.34
CA THR A 830 -27.83 -25.33 14.85
C THR A 830 -27.12 -24.07 14.34
N ARG A 831 -27.82 -23.19 13.61
CA ARG A 831 -27.26 -21.89 13.19
C ARG A 831 -26.89 -20.98 14.36
N ARG A 832 -27.73 -20.89 15.39
CA ARG A 832 -27.38 -20.17 16.63
C ARG A 832 -26.14 -20.72 17.32
N ARG A 833 -25.94 -22.05 17.31
CA ARG A 833 -24.72 -22.67 17.85
C ARG A 833 -23.48 -22.25 17.06
N VAL A 834 -23.54 -22.21 15.72
CA VAL A 834 -22.44 -21.73 14.87
C VAL A 834 -22.06 -20.29 15.25
N VAL A 835 -23.04 -19.38 15.32
CA VAL A 835 -22.80 -17.98 15.71
C VAL A 835 -22.18 -17.88 17.11
N ASN A 836 -22.67 -18.66 18.09
CA ASN A 836 -22.10 -18.65 19.45
C ASN A 836 -20.64 -19.11 19.47
N VAL A 837 -20.30 -20.18 18.73
CA VAL A 837 -18.93 -20.70 18.65
C VAL A 837 -18.01 -19.71 17.93
N LEU A 838 -18.48 -19.02 16.89
CA LEU A 838 -17.72 -18.00 16.20
C LEU A 838 -17.48 -16.74 17.06
N ASN A 839 -18.45 -16.34 17.88
CA ASN A 839 -18.26 -15.29 18.88
C ASN A 839 -17.21 -15.70 19.93
N GLN A 840 -17.23 -16.96 20.36
CA GLN A 840 -16.17 -17.49 21.23
C GLN A 840 -14.80 -17.49 20.54
N ALA A 841 -14.74 -17.79 19.23
CA ALA A 841 -13.49 -17.69 18.46
C ALA A 841 -12.95 -16.25 18.46
N LEU A 842 -13.84 -15.26 18.29
CA LEU A 842 -13.49 -13.84 18.30
C LEU A 842 -12.93 -13.38 19.66
N GLU A 843 -13.43 -13.92 20.77
CA GLU A 843 -12.87 -13.68 22.11
C GLU A 843 -11.42 -14.17 22.21
N TYR A 844 -11.13 -15.37 21.68
CA TYR A 844 -9.77 -15.93 21.67
C TYR A 844 -8.83 -15.23 20.68
N ALA A 845 -9.34 -14.66 19.58
CA ALA A 845 -8.55 -13.90 18.62
C ALA A 845 -7.92 -12.63 19.24
N GLY A 846 -8.56 -12.04 20.26
CA GLY A 846 -8.05 -10.87 20.96
C GLY A 846 -7.83 -9.69 20.01
N ASP A 847 -6.59 -9.18 19.94
CA ASP A 847 -6.17 -8.06 19.08
C ASP A 847 -5.51 -8.52 17.76
N ASP A 848 -5.51 -9.82 17.45
CA ASP A 848 -4.95 -10.34 16.20
C ASP A 848 -5.87 -10.00 15.01
N GLY A 849 -5.48 -9.02 14.19
CA GLY A 849 -6.28 -8.52 13.08
C GLY A 849 -6.61 -9.59 12.02
N GLU A 850 -5.68 -10.50 11.72
CA GLU A 850 -5.90 -11.56 10.73
C GLU A 850 -6.94 -12.57 11.24
N LEU A 851 -6.78 -13.04 12.48
CA LEU A 851 -7.74 -13.99 13.08
C LEU A 851 -9.13 -13.37 13.28
N ARG A 852 -9.19 -12.10 13.72
CA ARG A 852 -10.46 -11.36 13.82
C ARG A 852 -11.15 -11.27 12.47
N SER A 853 -10.40 -10.97 11.41
CA SER A 853 -10.96 -10.90 10.05
C SER A 853 -11.61 -12.23 9.65
N VAL A 854 -10.92 -13.35 9.86
CA VAL A 854 -11.46 -14.69 9.59
C VAL A 854 -12.72 -14.98 10.42
N CYS A 855 -12.72 -14.65 11.71
CA CYS A 855 -13.89 -14.83 12.57
C CYS A 855 -15.10 -14.02 12.08
N PHE A 856 -14.88 -12.75 11.75
CA PHE A 856 -15.94 -11.87 11.26
C PHE A 856 -16.47 -12.28 9.88
N ASP A 857 -15.60 -12.75 8.98
CA ASP A 857 -16.03 -13.29 7.68
C ASP A 857 -16.97 -14.49 7.87
N ARG A 858 -16.57 -15.44 8.72
CA ARG A 858 -17.40 -16.62 9.04
C ARG A 858 -18.70 -16.25 9.74
N LEU A 859 -18.69 -15.20 10.59
CA LEU A 859 -19.91 -14.67 11.21
C LEU A 859 -20.86 -14.09 10.15
N GLY A 860 -20.35 -13.34 9.18
CA GLY A 860 -21.13 -12.80 8.07
C GLY A 860 -21.87 -13.90 7.29
N GLU A 861 -21.16 -14.95 6.91
CA GLU A 861 -21.72 -16.13 6.25
C GLU A 861 -22.78 -16.83 7.13
N ALA A 862 -22.50 -17.01 8.43
CA ALA A 862 -23.42 -17.66 9.36
C ALA A 862 -24.72 -16.86 9.54
N TYR A 863 -24.64 -15.54 9.57
CA TYR A 863 -25.81 -14.66 9.66
C TYR A 863 -26.62 -14.68 8.36
N LEU A 864 -25.99 -14.65 7.17
CA LEU A 864 -26.72 -14.82 5.91
C LEU A 864 -27.42 -16.18 5.82
N ALA A 865 -26.76 -17.26 6.22
CA ALA A 865 -27.37 -18.59 6.25
C ALA A 865 -28.55 -18.65 7.24
N THR A 866 -28.47 -17.91 8.35
CA THR A 866 -29.58 -17.79 9.31
C THR A 866 -30.75 -17.01 8.70
N ARG A 867 -30.48 -15.89 8.03
CA ARG A 867 -31.49 -15.09 7.30
C ARG A 867 -32.27 -15.93 6.30
N ALA A 868 -31.62 -16.85 5.57
CA ALA A 868 -32.30 -17.72 4.62
C ALA A 868 -33.43 -18.55 5.27
N LEU A 869 -33.30 -18.87 6.57
CA LEU A 869 -34.29 -19.63 7.34
C LEU A 869 -35.28 -18.76 8.09
N THR A 870 -34.82 -17.67 8.71
CA THR A 870 -35.63 -16.81 9.58
C THR A 870 -36.36 -15.71 8.82
N GLN A 871 -35.83 -15.31 7.65
CA GLN A 871 -36.20 -14.11 6.90
C GLN A 871 -36.14 -12.82 7.73
N ALA A 872 -35.38 -12.82 8.84
CA ALA A 872 -35.25 -11.66 9.71
C ALA A 872 -34.28 -10.63 9.12
N ALA A 873 -34.68 -9.35 9.12
CA ALA A 873 -33.83 -8.26 8.64
C ALA A 873 -32.57 -8.06 9.51
N GLU A 874 -32.70 -8.30 10.81
CA GLU A 874 -31.61 -8.19 11.79
C GLU A 874 -30.41 -9.09 11.44
N ASP A 875 -30.67 -10.28 10.88
CA ASP A 875 -29.60 -11.20 10.45
C ASP A 875 -28.80 -10.63 9.27
N LEU A 876 -29.45 -9.89 8.36
CA LEU A 876 -28.73 -9.22 7.27
C LEU A 876 -27.86 -8.08 7.78
N GLU A 877 -28.39 -7.25 8.69
CA GLU A 877 -27.65 -6.15 9.30
C GLU A 877 -26.43 -6.68 10.07
N ALA A 878 -26.58 -7.79 10.79
CA ALA A 878 -25.48 -8.46 11.47
C ALA A 878 -24.44 -9.01 10.49
N ALA A 879 -24.85 -9.52 9.33
CA ALA A 879 -23.93 -9.97 8.28
C ALA A 879 -23.13 -8.81 7.68
N VAL A 880 -23.81 -7.71 7.32
CA VAL A 880 -23.20 -6.47 6.82
C VAL A 880 -22.19 -5.93 7.84
N TRP A 881 -22.58 -5.84 9.11
CA TRP A 881 -21.69 -5.38 10.17
C TRP A 881 -20.45 -6.28 10.32
N SER A 882 -20.64 -7.60 10.26
CA SER A 882 -19.55 -8.57 10.38
C SER A 882 -18.55 -8.43 9.23
N TRP A 883 -18.99 -8.38 7.96
CA TRP A 883 -18.06 -8.19 6.85
C TRP A 883 -17.39 -6.82 6.83
N TRP A 884 -18.07 -5.77 7.29
CA TRP A 884 -17.44 -4.47 7.48
C TRP A 884 -16.30 -4.53 8.51
N GLN A 885 -16.49 -5.25 9.62
CA GLN A 885 -15.42 -5.52 10.60
C GLN A 885 -14.30 -6.39 10.02
N ALA A 886 -14.64 -7.39 9.20
CA ALA A 886 -13.66 -8.29 8.58
C ALA A 886 -12.71 -7.54 7.64
N ALA A 887 -13.27 -6.73 6.74
CA ALA A 887 -12.49 -5.90 5.81
C ALA A 887 -11.68 -4.81 6.54
N GLY A 888 -12.23 -4.24 7.61
CA GLY A 888 -11.55 -3.22 8.42
C GLY A 888 -10.40 -3.75 9.30
N ALA A 889 -10.37 -5.06 9.57
CA ALA A 889 -9.31 -5.69 10.35
C ALA A 889 -8.04 -5.99 9.53
N LEU A 890 -8.14 -5.97 8.20
CA LEU A 890 -7.03 -6.22 7.27
C LEU A 890 -6.39 -4.92 6.75
N PRO A 891 -5.07 -4.93 6.46
CA PRO A 891 -4.41 -3.86 5.70
C PRO A 891 -5.06 -3.62 4.33
N LEU A 892 -4.80 -2.43 3.75
CA LEU A 892 -5.29 -2.08 2.40
C LEU A 892 -4.75 -2.99 1.30
N ASP A 893 -3.50 -3.46 1.45
CA ASP A 893 -2.82 -4.28 0.43
C ASP A 893 -3.01 -5.80 0.65
N ASP A 894 -3.94 -6.20 1.52
CA ASP A 894 -4.19 -7.61 1.81
C ASP A 894 -4.98 -8.29 0.67
N PRO A 895 -4.50 -9.39 0.07
CA PRO A 895 -5.17 -10.03 -1.07
C PRO A 895 -6.54 -10.63 -0.74
N ALA A 896 -6.87 -10.88 0.54
CA ALA A 896 -8.18 -11.38 0.93
C ALA A 896 -9.24 -10.28 1.02
N ARG A 897 -8.81 -9.02 1.10
CA ARG A 897 -9.70 -7.88 1.34
C ARG A 897 -10.69 -7.59 0.20
N PRO A 898 -10.33 -7.64 -1.10
CA PRO A 898 -11.29 -7.41 -2.18
C PRO A 898 -12.47 -8.39 -2.15
N GLY A 899 -12.21 -9.66 -1.83
CA GLY A 899 -13.26 -10.67 -1.68
C GLY A 899 -14.23 -10.38 -0.53
N LEU A 900 -13.75 -9.82 0.58
CA LEU A 900 -14.60 -9.39 1.71
C LEU A 900 -15.45 -8.17 1.34
N LEU A 901 -14.85 -7.19 0.66
CA LEU A 901 -15.58 -6.02 0.15
C LEU A 901 -16.66 -6.43 -0.84
N HIS A 902 -16.37 -7.38 -1.73
CA HIS A 902 -17.35 -7.92 -2.65
C HIS A 902 -18.56 -8.54 -1.91
N ARG A 903 -18.33 -9.40 -0.91
CA ARG A 903 -19.42 -9.98 -0.10
C ARG A 903 -20.22 -8.92 0.66
N LEU A 904 -19.54 -7.95 1.26
CA LEU A 904 -20.18 -6.80 1.93
C LEU A 904 -21.08 -6.02 0.96
N GLY A 905 -20.58 -5.75 -0.24
CA GLY A 905 -21.31 -5.05 -1.30
C GLY A 905 -22.58 -5.79 -1.72
N LEU A 906 -22.50 -7.11 -1.91
CA LEU A 906 -23.67 -7.95 -2.21
C LEU A 906 -24.68 -7.94 -1.05
N ALA A 907 -24.22 -8.00 0.20
CA ALA A 907 -25.08 -7.97 1.37
C ALA A 907 -25.85 -6.63 1.48
N LEU A 908 -25.17 -5.51 1.24
CA LEU A 908 -25.77 -4.17 1.15
C LEU A 908 -26.80 -4.07 0.03
N GLY A 909 -26.51 -4.67 -1.14
CA GLY A 909 -27.49 -4.78 -2.22
C GLY A 909 -28.73 -5.60 -1.82
N GLY A 910 -28.53 -6.72 -1.12
CA GLY A 910 -29.61 -7.51 -0.54
C GLY A 910 -30.40 -6.81 0.57
N ALA A 911 -29.86 -5.73 1.14
CA ALA A 911 -30.52 -4.81 2.07
C ALA A 911 -31.21 -3.64 1.35
N GLN A 912 -31.07 -3.56 0.02
CA GLN A 912 -31.50 -2.46 -0.83
C GLN A 912 -30.79 -1.12 -0.54
N GLU A 913 -29.61 -1.16 0.08
CA GLU A 913 -28.75 0.01 0.34
C GLU A 913 -27.82 0.29 -0.86
N TRP A 914 -28.42 0.52 -2.03
CA TRP A 914 -27.71 0.56 -3.32
C TRP A 914 -26.59 1.61 -3.43
N ASN A 915 -26.67 2.70 -2.66
CA ASN A 915 -25.62 3.73 -2.61
C ASN A 915 -24.33 3.17 -1.98
N ASP A 916 -24.47 2.51 -0.83
CA ASP A 916 -23.33 1.95 -0.11
C ASP A 916 -22.83 0.67 -0.81
N ALA A 917 -23.73 -0.13 -1.38
CA ALA A 917 -23.39 -1.29 -2.20
C ALA A 917 -22.49 -0.91 -3.39
N VAL A 918 -22.88 0.10 -4.18
CA VAL A 918 -22.06 0.57 -5.32
C VAL A 918 -20.70 1.09 -4.84
N ARG A 919 -20.66 1.85 -3.74
CA ARG A 919 -19.39 2.37 -3.20
C ARG A 919 -18.44 1.24 -2.82
N VAL A 920 -18.94 0.22 -2.11
CA VAL A 920 -18.13 -0.91 -1.63
C VAL A 920 -17.74 -1.85 -2.78
N LEU A 921 -18.65 -2.17 -3.70
CA LEU A 921 -18.33 -3.00 -4.87
C LEU A 921 -17.30 -2.32 -5.79
N ARG A 922 -17.36 -0.99 -5.91
CA ARG A 922 -16.34 -0.23 -6.66
C ARG A 922 -14.97 -0.34 -5.99
N MET A 923 -14.90 -0.24 -4.67
CA MET A 923 -13.64 -0.50 -3.94
C MET A 923 -13.13 -1.92 -4.16
N ALA A 924 -14.01 -2.93 -4.19
CA ALA A 924 -13.61 -4.30 -4.48
C ALA A 924 -12.99 -4.44 -5.88
N VAL A 925 -13.58 -3.81 -6.90
CA VAL A 925 -13.03 -3.79 -8.27
C VAL A 925 -11.71 -3.03 -8.34
N ASP A 926 -11.61 -1.86 -7.68
CA ASP A 926 -10.42 -1.01 -7.70
C ASP A 926 -9.22 -1.63 -6.94
N GLU A 927 -9.48 -2.41 -5.88
CA GLU A 927 -8.45 -3.10 -5.08
C GLU A 927 -8.01 -4.45 -5.69
N THR A 928 -8.76 -5.01 -6.65
CA THR A 928 -8.43 -6.28 -7.31
C THR A 928 -7.43 -6.11 -8.45
N SER A 929 -6.45 -7.01 -8.57
CA SER A 929 -5.50 -7.02 -9.69
C SER A 929 -6.18 -7.34 -11.02
N GLU A 930 -5.76 -6.70 -12.13
CA GLU A 930 -6.24 -7.01 -13.49
C GLU A 930 -5.98 -8.47 -13.91
N SER A 931 -5.05 -9.17 -13.25
CA SER A 931 -4.75 -10.58 -13.49
C SER A 931 -5.60 -11.56 -12.67
N ASP A 932 -6.49 -11.05 -11.80
CA ASP A 932 -7.31 -11.88 -10.93
C ASP A 932 -8.48 -12.51 -11.72
N PRO A 933 -8.65 -13.85 -11.70
CA PRO A 933 -9.75 -14.52 -12.42
C PRO A 933 -11.14 -14.11 -11.93
N GLU A 934 -11.26 -13.55 -10.72
CA GLU A 934 -12.55 -13.14 -10.14
C GLU A 934 -12.99 -11.72 -10.53
N LEU A 935 -12.09 -10.93 -11.12
CA LEU A 935 -12.36 -9.54 -11.49
C LEU A 935 -13.57 -9.37 -12.44
N PRO A 936 -13.75 -10.20 -13.49
CA PRO A 936 -14.93 -10.11 -14.34
C PRO A 936 -16.23 -10.30 -13.56
N ARG A 937 -16.24 -11.17 -12.54
CA ARG A 937 -17.41 -11.38 -11.68
C ARG A 937 -17.71 -10.15 -10.85
N TYR A 938 -16.70 -9.54 -10.23
CA TYR A 938 -16.88 -8.32 -9.43
C TYR A 938 -17.39 -7.15 -10.28
N ARG A 939 -16.90 -7.03 -11.52
CA ARG A 939 -17.37 -6.05 -12.51
C ARG A 939 -18.85 -6.24 -12.87
N VAL A 940 -19.30 -7.49 -13.05
CA VAL A 940 -20.72 -7.80 -13.31
C VAL A 940 -21.60 -7.41 -12.12
N GLU A 941 -21.22 -7.79 -10.90
CA GLU A 941 -22.00 -7.49 -9.70
C GLU A 941 -22.05 -5.99 -9.37
N LEU A 942 -20.95 -5.24 -9.57
CA LEU A 942 -20.94 -3.78 -9.49
C LEU A 942 -21.92 -3.16 -10.50
N SER A 943 -21.93 -3.66 -11.73
CA SER A 943 -22.79 -3.14 -12.79
C SER A 943 -24.26 -3.40 -12.50
N GLU A 944 -24.59 -4.55 -11.91
CA GLU A 944 -25.95 -4.84 -11.46
C GLU A 944 -26.40 -3.90 -10.33
N ALA A 945 -25.51 -3.62 -9.36
CA ALA A 945 -25.80 -2.63 -8.32
C ALA A 945 -25.98 -1.21 -8.89
N LEU A 946 -25.22 -0.82 -9.92
CA LEU A 946 -25.40 0.45 -10.65
C LEU A 946 -26.76 0.51 -11.36
N LEU A 947 -27.18 -0.58 -12.01
CA LEU A 947 -28.51 -0.67 -12.62
C LEU A 947 -29.63 -0.52 -11.58
N HIS A 948 -29.51 -1.18 -10.42
CA HIS A 948 -30.48 -1.04 -9.33
C HIS A 948 -30.51 0.37 -8.71
N ARG A 949 -29.35 1.02 -8.56
CA ARG A 949 -29.30 2.42 -8.13
C ARG A 949 -29.95 3.35 -9.15
N ASN A 950 -29.70 3.13 -10.45
CA ASN A 950 -30.34 3.87 -11.52
C ASN A 950 -31.87 3.72 -11.49
N LEU A 951 -32.40 2.53 -11.24
CA LEU A 951 -33.85 2.32 -11.09
C LEU A 951 -34.46 3.18 -9.98
N SER A 952 -33.68 3.45 -8.93
CA SER A 952 -34.14 4.21 -7.76
C SER A 952 -33.96 5.72 -7.92
N GLN A 953 -32.91 6.18 -8.63
CA GLN A 953 -32.48 7.58 -8.66
C GLN A 953 -32.48 8.24 -10.05
N GLY A 954 -32.54 7.45 -11.13
CA GLY A 954 -32.58 7.93 -12.52
C GLY A 954 -31.25 8.50 -13.06
N GLY A 955 -30.11 8.25 -12.42
CA GLY A 955 -28.81 8.80 -12.83
C GLY A 955 -28.28 8.19 -14.14
N LEU A 956 -28.11 8.99 -15.19
CA LEU A 956 -27.57 8.55 -16.48
C LEU A 956 -26.10 8.08 -16.41
N SER A 957 -25.33 8.61 -15.46
CA SER A 957 -23.93 8.19 -15.22
C SER A 957 -23.81 6.69 -14.96
N ASP A 958 -24.75 6.14 -14.20
CA ASP A 958 -24.73 4.76 -13.75
C ASP A 958 -24.95 3.81 -14.92
N LEU A 959 -25.79 4.21 -15.88
CA LEU A 959 -26.06 3.43 -17.08
C LEU A 959 -24.85 3.42 -18.03
N HIS A 960 -24.18 4.56 -18.21
CA HIS A 960 -22.97 4.64 -19.03
C HIS A 960 -21.81 3.85 -18.41
N GLU A 961 -21.63 3.94 -17.10
CA GLU A 961 -20.63 3.17 -16.38
C GLU A 961 -20.92 1.66 -16.46
N ALA A 962 -22.15 1.24 -16.19
CA ALA A 962 -22.55 -0.16 -16.29
C ALA A 962 -22.37 -0.72 -17.70
N ASP A 963 -22.77 0.00 -18.77
CA ASP A 963 -22.57 -0.47 -20.15
C ASP A 963 -21.09 -0.74 -20.47
N TRP A 964 -20.21 0.18 -20.07
CA TRP A 964 -18.78 0.07 -20.31
C TRP A 964 -18.16 -1.10 -19.53
N ILE A 965 -18.43 -1.20 -18.22
CA ILE A 965 -17.91 -2.26 -17.35
C ILE A 965 -18.37 -3.64 -17.82
N LEU A 966 -19.67 -3.79 -18.14
CA LEU A 966 -20.23 -5.06 -18.62
C LEU A 966 -19.63 -5.49 -19.96
N GLY A 967 -19.39 -4.54 -20.85
CA GLY A 967 -18.73 -4.82 -22.13
C GLY A 967 -17.31 -5.36 -21.95
N THR A 968 -16.57 -4.85 -20.97
CA THR A 968 -15.22 -5.31 -20.62
C THR A 968 -15.27 -6.69 -19.96
N ALA A 969 -16.09 -6.86 -18.93
CA ALA A 969 -16.25 -8.15 -18.23
C ALA A 969 -16.65 -9.29 -19.17
N ALA A 970 -17.55 -9.04 -20.12
CA ALA A 970 -18.01 -10.04 -21.08
C ALA A 970 -16.94 -10.49 -22.09
N ARG A 971 -15.86 -9.71 -22.28
CA ARG A 971 -14.74 -10.04 -23.20
C ARG A 971 -13.57 -10.73 -22.51
N GLU A 972 -13.41 -10.50 -21.20
CA GLU A 972 -12.24 -10.96 -20.44
C GLU A 972 -12.48 -12.28 -19.69
N THR A 973 -13.75 -12.63 -19.42
CA THR A 973 -14.09 -13.87 -18.71
C THR A 973 -13.99 -15.09 -19.62
N ASP A 974 -13.39 -16.17 -19.11
CA ASP A 974 -13.42 -17.50 -19.74
C ASP A 974 -14.69 -18.29 -19.38
N ASP A 975 -15.45 -17.84 -18.37
CA ASP A 975 -16.74 -18.42 -17.99
C ASP A 975 -17.85 -17.93 -18.96
N ALA A 976 -18.31 -18.85 -19.82
CA ALA A 976 -19.36 -18.60 -20.81
C ALA A 976 -20.71 -18.21 -20.16
N LEU A 977 -21.03 -18.71 -18.97
CA LEU A 977 -22.27 -18.37 -18.28
C LEU A 977 -22.22 -16.94 -17.75
N LEU A 978 -21.08 -16.56 -17.17
CA LEU A 978 -20.84 -15.18 -16.72
C LEU A 978 -20.81 -14.19 -17.90
N ALA A 979 -20.18 -14.57 -19.02
CA ALA A 979 -20.21 -13.78 -20.26
C ALA A 979 -21.64 -13.57 -20.77
N ALA A 980 -22.47 -14.63 -20.78
CA ALA A 980 -23.86 -14.54 -21.21
C ALA A 980 -24.67 -13.59 -20.31
N ARG A 981 -24.49 -13.68 -18.99
CA ARG A 981 -25.10 -12.75 -18.01
C ARG A 981 -24.64 -11.31 -18.26
N ALA A 982 -23.36 -11.09 -18.48
CA ALA A 982 -22.80 -9.76 -18.73
C ALA A 982 -23.37 -9.12 -20.02
N TRP A 983 -23.44 -9.88 -21.12
CA TRP A 983 -24.05 -9.41 -22.36
C TRP A 983 -25.54 -9.07 -22.21
N ARG A 984 -26.29 -9.89 -21.47
CA ARG A 984 -27.71 -9.63 -21.18
C ARG A 984 -27.90 -8.37 -20.33
N LEU A 985 -27.14 -8.21 -19.25
CA LEU A 985 -27.19 -6.99 -18.41
C LEU A 985 -26.76 -5.75 -19.20
N ARG A 986 -25.81 -5.89 -20.11
CA ARG A 986 -25.37 -4.79 -20.97
C ARG A 986 -26.49 -4.37 -21.91
N ALA A 987 -27.22 -5.31 -22.48
CA ALA A 987 -28.39 -5.03 -23.29
C ALA A 987 -29.43 -4.21 -22.50
N LEU A 988 -29.69 -4.58 -21.24
CA LEU A 988 -30.58 -3.82 -20.35
C LEU A 988 -30.07 -2.38 -20.12
N ALA A 989 -28.77 -2.20 -19.85
CA ALA A 989 -28.18 -0.87 -19.69
C ALA A 989 -28.33 -0.01 -20.95
N THR A 990 -28.00 -0.58 -22.12
CA THR A 990 -28.14 0.08 -23.44
C THR A 990 -29.60 0.43 -23.73
N GLU A 991 -30.54 -0.46 -23.41
CA GLU A 991 -31.97 -0.25 -23.61
C GLU A 991 -32.48 0.95 -22.81
N ARG A 992 -32.10 1.06 -21.54
CA ARG A 992 -32.47 2.20 -20.68
C ARG A 992 -31.86 3.51 -21.17
N LEU A 993 -30.65 3.49 -21.71
CA LEU A 993 -30.04 4.65 -22.37
C LEU A 993 -30.82 5.07 -23.62
N ALA A 994 -31.24 4.10 -24.44
CA ALA A 994 -32.03 4.33 -25.64
C ALA A 994 -33.40 4.96 -25.32
N GLU A 995 -34.07 4.49 -24.26
CA GLU A 995 -35.33 5.05 -23.76
C GLU A 995 -35.16 6.52 -23.32
N HIS A 996 -34.07 6.86 -22.63
CA HIS A 996 -33.79 8.23 -22.21
C HIS A 996 -33.43 9.16 -23.36
N ALA A 997 -32.66 8.67 -24.35
CA ALA A 997 -32.21 9.47 -25.49
C ALA A 997 -33.26 9.61 -26.59
N GLY A 998 -34.32 8.80 -26.58
CA GLY A 998 -35.34 8.75 -27.64
C GLY A 998 -34.79 8.29 -29.00
N ARG A 999 -33.60 7.67 -29.03
CA ARG A 999 -32.91 7.25 -30.25
C ARG A 999 -33.20 5.79 -30.57
N ARG A 1000 -33.95 5.54 -31.64
CA ARG A 1000 -34.28 4.19 -32.11
C ARG A 1000 -33.06 3.39 -32.61
N SER A 1001 -31.98 4.06 -33.03
CA SER A 1001 -30.73 3.43 -33.49
C SER A 1001 -30.08 2.56 -32.41
N ASP A 1002 -30.29 2.90 -31.14
CA ASP A 1002 -29.62 2.24 -30.01
C ASP A 1002 -30.31 0.90 -29.68
N LEU A 1003 -31.53 0.64 -30.20
CA LEU A 1003 -32.26 -0.63 -30.04
C LEU A 1003 -31.71 -1.78 -30.90
N GLU A 1004 -31.03 -1.48 -32.01
CA GLU A 1004 -30.32 -2.51 -32.79
C GLU A 1004 -29.12 -3.05 -32.02
N ALA A 1005 -28.38 -2.18 -31.31
CA ALA A 1005 -27.29 -2.58 -30.43
C ALA A 1005 -27.77 -3.46 -29.26
N VAL A 1006 -28.94 -3.16 -28.68
CA VAL A 1006 -29.61 -4.02 -27.69
C VAL A 1006 -29.85 -5.41 -28.27
N ALA A 1007 -30.42 -5.49 -29.48
CA ALA A 1007 -30.71 -6.77 -30.12
C ALA A 1007 -29.42 -7.57 -30.43
N ASP A 1008 -28.30 -6.91 -30.72
CA ASP A 1008 -27.02 -7.56 -30.96
C ASP A 1008 -26.36 -8.07 -29.67
N HIS A 1009 -26.43 -7.30 -28.57
CA HIS A 1009 -25.98 -7.77 -27.25
C HIS A 1009 -26.76 -9.02 -26.80
N LEU A 1010 -28.08 -9.04 -27.00
CA LEU A 1010 -28.94 -10.19 -26.67
C LEU A 1010 -28.66 -11.40 -27.58
N LEU A 1011 -28.29 -11.20 -28.85
CA LEU A 1011 -27.86 -12.32 -29.70
C LEU A 1011 -26.63 -13.01 -29.14
N ARG A 1012 -25.61 -12.25 -28.74
CA ARG A 1012 -24.37 -12.82 -28.16
C ARG A 1012 -24.65 -13.63 -26.90
N ALA A 1013 -25.55 -13.13 -26.03
CA ALA A 1013 -25.99 -13.89 -24.86
C ALA A 1013 -26.74 -15.18 -25.25
N ALA A 1014 -27.63 -15.13 -26.24
CA ALA A 1014 -28.36 -16.31 -26.71
C ALA A 1014 -27.45 -17.37 -27.34
N GLU A 1015 -26.42 -16.97 -28.09
CA GLU A 1015 -25.41 -17.88 -28.65
C GLU A 1015 -24.63 -18.60 -27.54
N LEU A 1016 -24.19 -17.88 -26.51
CA LEU A 1016 -23.52 -18.48 -25.36
C LEU A 1016 -24.42 -19.45 -24.57
N TYR A 1017 -25.70 -19.12 -24.36
CA TYR A 1017 -26.64 -20.05 -23.72
C TYR A 1017 -26.91 -21.30 -24.55
N ARG A 1018 -26.90 -21.18 -25.89
CA ARG A 1018 -27.01 -22.32 -26.79
C ARG A 1018 -25.82 -23.25 -26.66
N ASP A 1019 -24.60 -22.70 -26.65
CA ASP A 1019 -23.37 -23.47 -26.51
C ASP A 1019 -23.29 -24.20 -25.15
N LEU A 1020 -23.95 -23.64 -24.13
CA LEU A 1020 -24.12 -24.25 -22.80
C LEU A 1020 -25.32 -25.22 -22.71
N GLU A 1021 -26.06 -25.44 -23.79
CA GLU A 1021 -27.27 -26.28 -23.85
C GLU A 1021 -28.39 -25.85 -22.86
N LEU A 1022 -28.44 -24.56 -22.51
CA LEU A 1022 -29.42 -23.98 -21.58
C LEU A 1022 -30.64 -23.43 -22.32
N ALA A 1023 -31.45 -24.32 -22.90
CA ALA A 1023 -32.58 -23.97 -23.79
C ALA A 1023 -33.58 -22.94 -23.18
N ALA A 1024 -33.89 -23.05 -21.88
CA ALA A 1024 -34.80 -22.11 -21.22
C ALA A 1024 -34.21 -20.69 -21.08
N ALA A 1025 -32.90 -20.58 -20.84
CA ALA A 1025 -32.21 -19.30 -20.74
C ALA A 1025 -32.04 -18.64 -22.11
N GLU A 1026 -31.69 -19.44 -23.14
CA GLU A 1026 -31.67 -18.99 -24.54
C GLU A 1026 -33.05 -18.46 -24.96
N ALA A 1027 -34.12 -19.21 -24.68
CA ALA A 1027 -35.49 -18.81 -24.99
C ALA A 1027 -35.85 -17.45 -24.35
N GLY A 1028 -35.50 -17.24 -23.09
CA GLY A 1028 -35.75 -15.98 -22.37
C GLY A 1028 -35.08 -14.77 -23.05
N VAL A 1029 -33.80 -14.90 -23.39
CA VAL A 1029 -33.05 -13.83 -24.06
C VAL A 1029 -33.57 -13.58 -25.49
N ARG A 1030 -34.01 -14.61 -26.20
CA ARG A 1030 -34.65 -14.45 -27.53
C ARG A 1030 -35.97 -13.68 -27.46
N VAL A 1031 -36.76 -13.87 -26.41
CA VAL A 1031 -37.97 -13.06 -26.18
C VAL A 1031 -37.61 -11.59 -25.94
N GLU A 1032 -36.60 -11.33 -25.10
CA GLU A 1032 -36.07 -9.96 -24.88
C GLU A 1032 -35.61 -9.33 -26.20
N ARG A 1033 -34.90 -10.11 -27.03
CA ARG A 1033 -34.42 -9.67 -28.36
C ARG A 1033 -35.57 -9.36 -29.32
N GLY A 1034 -36.58 -10.24 -29.38
CA GLY A 1034 -37.78 -10.03 -30.18
C GLY A 1034 -38.51 -8.75 -29.80
N SER A 1035 -38.55 -8.42 -28.50
CA SER A 1035 -39.14 -7.18 -27.99
C SER A 1035 -38.36 -5.94 -28.44
N ALA A 1036 -37.03 -5.97 -28.35
CA ALA A 1036 -36.17 -4.90 -28.84
C ALA A 1036 -36.33 -4.68 -30.36
N LEU A 1037 -36.33 -5.76 -31.16
CA LEU A 1037 -36.50 -5.71 -32.62
C LEU A 1037 -37.89 -5.21 -33.05
N SER A 1038 -38.94 -5.56 -32.31
CA SER A 1038 -40.29 -5.04 -32.54
C SER A 1038 -40.32 -3.51 -32.40
N ARG A 1039 -39.73 -2.98 -31.31
CA ARG A 1039 -39.61 -1.53 -31.09
C ARG A 1039 -38.67 -0.84 -32.08
N ALA A 1040 -37.66 -1.55 -32.60
CA ALA A 1040 -36.80 -1.08 -33.67
C ALA A 1040 -37.46 -1.11 -35.07
N SER A 1041 -38.75 -1.45 -35.19
CA SER A 1041 -39.49 -1.55 -36.45
C SER A 1041 -39.01 -2.66 -37.40
N ALA A 1042 -38.54 -3.79 -36.85
CA ALA A 1042 -38.14 -4.99 -37.58
C ALA A 1042 -39.05 -6.21 -37.27
N PRO A 1043 -40.36 -6.16 -37.61
CA PRO A 1043 -41.36 -7.13 -37.15
C PRO A 1043 -41.12 -8.56 -37.64
N ALA A 1044 -40.57 -8.74 -38.85
CA ALA A 1044 -40.27 -10.07 -39.39
C ALA A 1044 -39.17 -10.79 -38.59
N ARG A 1045 -38.09 -10.08 -38.23
CA ARG A 1045 -37.01 -10.62 -37.38
C ARG A 1045 -37.50 -10.88 -35.95
N ALA A 1046 -38.36 -10.00 -35.43
CA ALA A 1046 -38.97 -10.19 -34.11
C ALA A 1046 -39.86 -11.45 -34.06
N ALA A 1047 -40.66 -11.71 -35.10
CA ALA A 1047 -41.49 -12.91 -35.19
C ALA A 1047 -40.66 -14.20 -35.22
N GLU A 1048 -39.54 -14.21 -35.95
CA GLU A 1048 -38.61 -15.34 -36.00
C GLU A 1048 -38.02 -15.66 -34.61
N GLU A 1049 -37.62 -14.63 -33.86
CA GLU A 1049 -37.09 -14.80 -32.50
C GLU A 1049 -38.15 -15.36 -31.53
N TYR A 1050 -39.40 -14.87 -31.58
CA TYR A 1050 -40.48 -15.40 -30.75
C TYR A 1050 -40.83 -16.85 -31.09
N LEU A 1051 -40.88 -17.20 -32.38
CA LEU A 1051 -41.12 -18.59 -32.81
C LEU A 1051 -40.00 -19.53 -32.34
N THR A 1052 -38.75 -19.06 -32.41
CA THR A 1052 -37.59 -19.82 -31.93
C THR A 1052 -37.65 -20.00 -30.41
N ALA A 1053 -37.95 -18.94 -29.66
CA ALA A 1053 -38.12 -19.01 -28.21
C ALA A 1053 -39.23 -19.98 -27.78
N LEU A 1054 -40.38 -19.99 -28.48
CA LEU A 1054 -41.48 -20.91 -28.18
C LEU A 1054 -41.10 -22.38 -28.42
N ARG A 1055 -40.27 -22.65 -29.44
CA ARG A 1055 -39.73 -23.99 -29.70
C ARG A 1055 -38.81 -24.45 -28.59
N LEU A 1056 -37.89 -23.58 -28.17
CA LEU A 1056 -36.95 -23.84 -27.06
C LEU A 1056 -37.68 -24.00 -25.72
N TYR A 1057 -38.74 -23.23 -25.45
CA TYR A 1057 -39.59 -23.45 -24.28
C TYR A 1057 -40.31 -24.81 -24.35
N ALA A 1058 -40.71 -25.27 -25.53
CA ALA A 1058 -41.29 -26.60 -25.69
C ALA A 1058 -40.27 -27.72 -25.45
N GLU A 1059 -39.05 -27.56 -25.96
CA GLU A 1059 -37.93 -28.47 -25.70
C GLU A 1059 -37.56 -28.52 -24.21
N ALA A 1060 -37.65 -27.39 -23.51
CA ALA A 1060 -37.43 -27.29 -22.06
C ALA A 1060 -38.64 -27.74 -21.21
N GLY A 1061 -39.77 -28.15 -21.82
CA GLY A 1061 -40.99 -28.56 -21.10
C GLY A 1061 -41.76 -27.39 -20.43
N LEU A 1062 -41.51 -26.14 -20.83
CA LEU A 1062 -42.08 -24.92 -20.27
C LEU A 1062 -43.16 -24.30 -21.17
N VAL A 1063 -43.89 -25.13 -21.92
CA VAL A 1063 -44.90 -24.69 -22.92
C VAL A 1063 -46.00 -23.81 -22.33
N ASP A 1064 -46.42 -24.07 -21.09
CA ASP A 1064 -47.50 -23.33 -20.40
C ASP A 1064 -46.96 -22.25 -19.45
N GLY A 1065 -45.65 -21.98 -19.48
CA GLY A 1065 -45.03 -20.96 -18.65
C GLY A 1065 -45.47 -19.55 -19.02
N GLU A 1066 -45.47 -18.64 -18.04
CA GLU A 1066 -45.81 -17.22 -18.21
C GLU A 1066 -44.93 -16.54 -19.27
N ALA A 1067 -43.65 -16.92 -19.36
CA ALA A 1067 -42.74 -16.41 -20.38
C ALA A 1067 -43.11 -16.88 -21.81
N ALA A 1068 -43.51 -18.14 -21.98
CA ALA A 1068 -44.01 -18.67 -23.25
C ALA A 1068 -45.37 -18.05 -23.62
N ALA A 1069 -46.23 -17.77 -22.64
CA ALA A 1069 -47.48 -17.03 -22.86
C ALA A 1069 -47.22 -15.59 -23.34
N ARG A 1070 -46.27 -14.88 -22.72
CA ARG A 1070 -45.84 -13.54 -23.15
C ARG A 1070 -45.27 -13.54 -24.56
N ALA A 1071 -44.45 -14.53 -24.92
CA ALA A 1071 -43.91 -14.68 -26.27
C ALA A 1071 -45.01 -14.92 -27.32
N ARG A 1072 -46.01 -15.78 -27.04
CA ARG A 1072 -47.18 -15.98 -27.92
C ARG A 1072 -48.00 -14.71 -28.11
N ALA A 1073 -48.28 -13.99 -27.02
CA ALA A 1073 -49.02 -12.74 -27.08
C ALA A 1073 -48.27 -11.67 -27.90
N ALA A 1074 -46.96 -11.57 -27.73
CA ALA A 1074 -46.12 -10.65 -28.50
C ALA A 1074 -46.04 -11.02 -29.99
N LEU A 1075 -45.99 -12.32 -30.31
CA LEU A 1075 -46.03 -12.82 -31.69
C LEU A 1075 -47.37 -12.48 -32.36
N ASN A 1076 -48.50 -12.76 -31.69
CA ASN A 1076 -49.84 -12.46 -32.21
C ASN A 1076 -50.05 -10.94 -32.42
N ALA A 1077 -49.40 -10.10 -31.61
CA ALA A 1077 -49.48 -8.64 -31.75
C ALA A 1077 -48.69 -8.10 -32.96
N LEU A 1078 -47.76 -8.88 -33.53
CA LEU A 1078 -47.01 -8.52 -34.73
C LEU A 1078 -47.74 -8.88 -36.02
N GLU A 1079 -48.72 -9.76 -35.98
CA GLU A 1079 -49.57 -10.09 -37.12
C GLU A 1079 -50.55 -8.94 -37.37
N PRO A 1080 -50.48 -8.25 -38.53
CA PRO A 1080 -51.45 -7.21 -38.83
C PRO A 1080 -52.82 -7.86 -38.98
N ASN A 1081 -53.84 -7.33 -38.29
CA ASN A 1081 -55.25 -7.70 -38.48
C ASN A 1081 -55.55 -7.87 -39.97
N GLY A 1082 -55.71 -9.14 -40.38
CA GLY A 1082 -55.83 -9.53 -41.77
C GLY A 1082 -56.47 -10.91 -41.90
N GLY A 1083 -57.76 -10.98 -41.56
CA GLY A 1083 -58.70 -11.90 -42.22
C GLY A 1083 -58.92 -13.27 -41.58
N SER A 1084 -60.18 -13.48 -41.18
CA SER A 1084 -60.88 -14.76 -41.34
C SER A 1084 -60.59 -15.40 -42.70
N ASP A 1085 -60.54 -16.74 -42.71
CA ASP A 1085 -60.53 -17.67 -43.85
C ASP A 1085 -59.16 -17.99 -44.49
N ALA A 1086 -58.51 -19.04 -43.97
CA ALA A 1086 -58.16 -20.28 -44.71
C ALA A 1086 -57.51 -21.32 -43.78
#